data_AF-A0A927ALW1-F1
#
_entry.id   AF-A0A927ALW1-F1
#
_cell.length_a   1.000
_cell.length_b   1.000
_cell.length_c   1.000
_cell.angle_alpha   90.00
_cell.angle_beta   90.00
_cell.angle_gamma   90.00
#
_symmetry.space_group_name_H-M   'P 1'
#
loop_
_entity.id
_entity.type
_entity.pdbx_description
1 polymer ?
#
loop_
_entity_poly.entity_id
_entity_poly.type
_entity_poly.pdbx_seq_one_letter_code
_entity_poly.pdbx_strand_id
1 'polypeptide(L)'
;MVGFFDKKEAQSLDERYFYEVRPRLYELHAQHAQYGTREGRTLAEHLDSACQFVLTASKIAKTPEDKRACLLAATAVHDLNKLTDDGRNVKTLARDRTFLKEQLAAACVSEFAKTEEDLELIRRIIERHSGHNTSDGIRFLPENPDIKRWAAMLIGGDLFDLGIDKATRIRKVENELTVALNRPIQLFEVTLSADRGYLTSLLLSACEEVLRARDLQILAINPDGLIFIGEAFPAEDISPSIARTWQKKIDRVFGGNVEQLLKATKDGIKIDSQAIQQNPEATLEEVDKLLLRKANGYKFDKVAETIKKYSQDAGEDAVAAALAVGLEPISNAEEFAISEGLKTAYLSYRAAGISTKEVWARIAERVGITPEQRSALEPFNPQYGRCLFAAKAVISGLDSVYATLEDSFQLRQTEDSEVSTELVDAVRQLLSFPTATNWRGYEELTAYVEANPRQRCSLGTTSQHVGELSSPKMPPATKVQAFSNRLPGGMIAEPKRRAANLLALGYQLMAVGANFPKTVKNDPLYLHFSLPKGASPELRAIWQKFLQQTAEVNEDGAVTVDELQLYRDNIKVFKANKVVGLALPKRAEFINSTVTIPTIWGEVNNSVALLKSLRLALEMSLALEFGFPFILSANLEVEPTWNAFGSVEGIPSSLQPLLGNGQYCRDGHLSEKNRKKVLTAERVLERLRCLGKLAVSVASLQKKDDCLYDLAKAATRPLNFYYVLLRWILREQDDPNLEAIWTRIRKPLNTLLESLMSEEHEQISRYLKQAAHLAVVGKLWGSSYRRTAQTEPFSDFIKAVKLRKPHMDWETIFAALSQQYHTRLDRIREHGVGATKYEQVKAFYDVLRKFFHDIYQERPERLLADSKTLEAAYLFFLKEAQQQAKAELEKSGEIKSSEAKS
;
A
#
# COMPACT_ATOMS: atom_id res chain seq x y z
N MET A 1 -18.21 3.85 4.12
CA MET A 1 -16.89 3.22 3.98
C MET A 1 -16.38 3.06 5.42
N VAL A 2 -15.93 1.86 5.84
CA VAL A 2 -15.31 1.73 7.17
C VAL A 2 -13.86 2.20 7.02
N GLY A 3 -13.46 3.18 7.83
CA GLY A 3 -12.14 3.80 7.75
C GLY A 3 -11.02 2.91 8.28
N PHE A 4 -9.78 3.24 7.92
CA PHE A 4 -8.58 2.50 8.35
C PHE A 4 -8.03 2.94 9.72
N PHE A 5 -8.38 4.13 10.16
CA PHE A 5 -7.95 4.65 11.46
C PHE A 5 -9.05 4.43 12.50
N ASP A 6 -8.70 3.78 13.62
CA ASP A 6 -9.49 3.88 14.83
C ASP A 6 -9.50 5.35 15.29
N LYS A 7 -10.67 5.87 15.68
CA LYS A 7 -10.81 7.23 16.22
C LYS A 7 -10.07 7.34 17.57
N LYS A 8 -8.75 7.51 17.53
CA LYS A 8 -7.96 7.98 18.66
C LYS A 8 -8.09 9.50 18.74
N GLU A 9 -8.07 10.06 19.95
CA GLU A 9 -7.97 11.51 20.14
C GLU A 9 -6.66 12.00 19.50
N ALA A 10 -6.78 12.88 18.50
CA ALA A 10 -5.63 13.48 17.84
C ALA A 10 -4.86 14.36 18.82
N GLN A 11 -3.54 14.17 18.90
CA GLN A 11 -2.69 14.88 19.88
C GLN A 11 -2.10 16.19 19.33
N SER A 12 -2.06 16.35 18.01
CA SER A 12 -1.55 17.53 17.32
C SER A 12 -2.52 18.09 16.28
N LEU A 13 -2.33 19.35 15.88
CA LEU A 13 -3.11 19.96 14.79
C LEU A 13 -2.94 19.17 13.48
N ASP A 14 -1.72 18.72 13.19
CA ASP A 14 -1.44 17.94 11.99
C ASP A 14 -2.14 16.57 12.03
N GLU A 15 -2.10 15.83 13.15
CA GLU A 15 -2.87 14.59 13.31
C GLU A 15 -4.37 14.83 13.13
N ARG A 16 -4.90 15.91 13.71
CA ARG A 16 -6.31 16.28 13.58
C ARG A 16 -6.70 16.58 12.13
N TYR A 17 -5.82 17.26 11.38
CA TYR A 17 -6.02 17.47 9.95
C TYR A 17 -6.17 16.15 9.20
N PHE A 18 -5.25 15.21 9.38
CA PHE A 18 -5.26 13.95 8.63
C PHE A 18 -6.37 12.98 9.04
N TYR A 19 -6.78 12.97 10.32
CA TYR A 19 -7.82 12.06 10.81
C TYR A 19 -9.25 12.60 10.69
N GLU A 20 -9.45 13.92 10.74
CA GLU A 20 -10.80 14.52 10.77
C GLU A 20 -11.09 15.38 9.54
N VAL A 21 -10.19 16.31 9.20
CA VAL A 21 -10.45 17.34 8.18
C VAL A 21 -10.26 16.77 6.77
N ARG A 22 -9.11 16.16 6.49
CA ARG A 22 -8.77 15.63 5.17
C ARG A 22 -9.79 14.60 4.67
N PRO A 23 -10.21 13.58 5.44
CA PRO A 23 -11.23 12.64 4.97
C PRO A 23 -12.55 13.34 4.63
N ARG A 24 -12.92 14.38 5.39
CA ARG A 24 -14.12 15.18 5.16
C ARG A 24 -14.03 15.99 3.86
N LEU A 25 -12.86 16.58 3.56
CA LEU A 25 -12.63 17.26 2.27
C LEU A 25 -12.81 16.29 1.09
N TYR A 26 -12.27 15.08 1.18
CA TYR A 26 -12.48 14.07 0.14
C TYR A 26 -13.93 13.61 0.07
N GLU A 27 -14.62 13.42 1.20
CA GLU A 27 -16.05 13.07 1.19
C GLU A 27 -16.91 14.12 0.47
N LEU A 28 -16.64 15.40 0.71
CA LEU A 28 -17.41 16.51 0.13
C LEU A 28 -17.02 16.82 -1.32
N HIS A 29 -15.75 16.65 -1.69
CA HIS A 29 -15.20 17.29 -2.89
C HIS A 29 -14.41 16.34 -3.82
N ALA A 30 -14.36 15.04 -3.54
CA ALA A 30 -13.70 14.04 -4.39
C ALA A 30 -14.32 13.89 -5.79
N GLN A 31 -15.56 14.33 -6.00
CA GLN A 31 -16.25 14.22 -7.29
C GLN A 31 -16.33 15.56 -8.04
N HIS A 32 -15.83 16.64 -7.44
CA HIS A 32 -15.80 17.98 -8.04
C HIS A 32 -14.56 18.13 -8.92
N ALA A 33 -14.72 17.87 -10.22
CA ALA A 33 -13.65 18.03 -11.21
C ALA A 33 -13.24 19.50 -11.34
N GLN A 34 -11.93 19.77 -11.38
CA GLN A 34 -11.39 21.08 -11.69
C GLN A 34 -11.24 21.26 -13.21
N TYR A 35 -11.23 22.52 -13.65
CA TYR A 35 -11.13 22.91 -15.07
C TYR A 35 -9.94 23.87 -15.30
N GLY A 36 -9.57 24.09 -16.56
CA GLY A 36 -8.52 25.05 -16.93
C GLY A 36 -7.13 24.58 -16.50
N THR A 37 -6.38 25.44 -15.78
CA THR A 37 -5.01 25.13 -15.34
C THR A 37 -4.92 24.05 -14.24
N ARG A 38 -6.05 23.56 -13.73
CA ARG A 38 -6.12 22.46 -12.75
C ARG A 38 -6.88 21.23 -13.30
N GLU A 39 -7.09 21.14 -14.61
CA GLU A 39 -7.75 19.97 -15.22
C GLU A 39 -7.04 18.66 -14.88
N GLY A 40 -7.81 17.59 -14.66
CA GLY A 40 -7.31 16.28 -14.25
C GLY A 40 -7.15 16.12 -12.73
N ARG A 41 -7.61 17.08 -11.93
CA ARG A 41 -7.64 17.04 -10.45
C ARG A 41 -9.02 17.33 -9.90
N THR A 42 -9.23 16.95 -8.65
CA THR A 42 -10.43 17.25 -7.87
C THR A 42 -10.24 18.49 -7.00
N LEU A 43 -11.34 19.13 -6.60
CA LEU A 43 -11.29 20.20 -5.60
C LEU A 43 -10.72 19.68 -4.27
N ALA A 44 -11.04 18.44 -3.89
CA ALA A 44 -10.46 17.81 -2.69
C ALA A 44 -8.92 17.72 -2.75
N GLU A 45 -8.35 17.26 -3.85
CA GLU A 45 -6.89 17.16 -4.01
C GLU A 45 -6.20 18.53 -3.99
N HIS A 46 -6.84 19.55 -4.55
CA HIS A 46 -6.35 20.92 -4.50
C HIS A 46 -6.33 21.47 -3.07
N LEU A 47 -7.46 21.37 -2.35
CA LEU A 47 -7.57 21.81 -0.97
C LEU A 47 -6.61 21.01 -0.06
N ASP A 48 -6.46 19.71 -0.29
CA ASP A 48 -5.52 18.85 0.44
C ASP A 48 -4.07 19.28 0.23
N SER A 49 -3.68 19.52 -1.03
CA SER A 49 -2.34 20.00 -1.38
C SER A 49 -2.03 21.35 -0.72
N ALA A 50 -2.97 22.30 -0.76
CA ALA A 50 -2.81 23.61 -0.13
C ALA A 50 -2.70 23.50 1.40
N CYS A 51 -3.56 22.70 2.05
CA CYS A 51 -3.53 22.50 3.50
C CYS A 51 -2.21 21.88 3.96
N GLN A 52 -1.74 20.83 3.29
CA GLN A 52 -0.45 20.18 3.60
C GLN A 52 0.74 21.13 3.42
N PHE A 53 0.70 21.94 2.37
CA PHE A 53 1.71 22.98 2.14
C PHE A 53 1.73 24.00 3.29
N VAL A 54 0.57 24.56 3.65
CA VAL A 54 0.45 25.57 4.72
C VAL A 54 0.85 25.00 6.08
N LEU A 55 0.50 23.75 6.39
CA LEU A 55 0.91 23.08 7.62
C LEU A 55 2.43 22.96 7.72
N THR A 56 3.09 22.61 6.60
CA THR A 56 4.55 22.50 6.53
C THR A 56 5.21 23.88 6.60
N ALA A 57 4.78 24.83 5.77
CA ALA A 57 5.35 26.17 5.70
C ALA A 57 5.19 26.94 7.03
N SER A 58 4.04 26.82 7.69
CA SER A 58 3.78 27.49 8.97
C SER A 58 4.64 26.92 10.11
N LYS A 59 4.96 25.62 10.09
CA LYS A 59 5.88 24.95 11.03
C LYS A 59 7.32 25.43 10.81
N ILE A 60 7.78 25.52 9.56
CA ILE A 60 9.08 26.08 9.20
C ILE A 60 9.19 27.56 9.63
N ALA A 61 8.10 28.32 9.46
CA ALA A 61 8.00 29.72 9.89
C ALA A 61 7.93 29.91 11.42
N LYS A 62 7.80 28.82 12.19
CA LYS A 62 7.58 28.82 13.64
C LYS A 62 6.36 29.65 14.04
N THR A 63 5.27 29.53 13.28
CA THR A 63 4.00 30.22 13.56
C THR A 63 3.35 29.66 14.84
N PRO A 64 2.79 30.48 15.74
CA PRO A 64 2.07 30.00 16.91
C PRO A 64 0.91 29.04 16.57
N GLU A 65 0.71 28.00 17.39
CA GLU A 65 -0.21 26.89 17.10
C GLU A 65 -1.68 27.34 16.95
N ASP A 66 -2.13 28.31 17.75
CA ASP A 66 -3.47 28.90 17.65
C ASP A 66 -3.68 29.58 16.29
N LYS A 67 -2.63 30.23 15.76
CA LYS A 67 -2.66 30.88 14.45
C LYS A 67 -2.49 29.88 13.31
N ARG A 68 -1.72 28.80 13.50
CA ARG A 68 -1.65 27.66 12.56
C ARG A 68 -3.03 27.03 12.36
N ALA A 69 -3.82 26.88 13.43
CA ALA A 69 -5.20 26.38 13.32
C ALA A 69 -6.11 27.29 12.50
N CYS A 70 -6.03 28.61 12.70
CA CYS A 70 -6.76 29.60 11.89
C CYS A 70 -6.33 29.58 10.41
N LEU A 71 -5.02 29.48 10.15
CA LEU A 71 -4.45 29.33 8.81
C LEU A 71 -4.99 28.08 8.10
N LEU A 72 -5.00 26.94 8.80
CA LEU A 72 -5.55 25.69 8.27
C LEU A 72 -7.05 25.83 7.96
N ALA A 73 -7.81 26.41 8.89
CA ALA A 73 -9.24 26.65 8.69
C ALA A 73 -9.52 27.53 7.46
N ALA A 74 -8.76 28.62 7.30
CA ALA A 74 -8.85 29.48 6.13
C ALA A 74 -8.50 28.73 4.84
N THR A 75 -7.45 27.91 4.87
CA THR A 75 -6.98 27.15 3.70
C THR A 75 -7.98 26.08 3.26
N ALA A 76 -8.60 25.38 4.21
CA ALA A 76 -9.56 24.31 3.92
C ALA A 76 -10.81 24.79 3.15
N VAL A 77 -11.15 26.08 3.25
CA VAL A 77 -12.35 26.66 2.60
C VAL A 77 -12.03 27.88 1.72
N HIS A 78 -10.76 28.14 1.40
CA HIS A 78 -10.36 29.41 0.78
C HIS A 78 -11.09 29.68 -0.56
N ASP A 79 -11.29 28.65 -1.36
CA ASP A 79 -11.99 28.69 -2.66
C ASP A 79 -13.53 28.69 -2.48
N LEU A 80 -14.07 29.59 -1.64
CA LEU A 80 -15.49 29.66 -1.28
C LEU A 80 -16.45 29.70 -2.48
N ASN A 81 -16.04 30.33 -3.57
CA ASN A 81 -16.82 30.44 -4.81
C ASN A 81 -17.02 29.09 -5.52
N LYS A 82 -16.21 28.08 -5.21
CA LYS A 82 -16.38 26.70 -5.72
C LYS A 82 -17.25 25.84 -4.80
N LEU A 83 -17.64 26.37 -3.64
CA LEU A 83 -18.49 25.70 -2.65
C LEU A 83 -19.96 26.11 -2.74
N THR A 84 -20.32 26.94 -3.73
CA THR A 84 -21.68 27.45 -3.94
C THR A 84 -22.01 27.52 -5.43
N ASP A 85 -23.29 27.34 -5.76
CA ASP A 85 -23.81 27.39 -7.14
C ASP A 85 -24.21 28.81 -7.58
N ASP A 86 -24.23 29.77 -6.65
CA ASP A 86 -24.75 31.12 -6.87
C ASP A 86 -23.78 32.07 -7.61
N GLY A 87 -22.58 31.59 -7.96
CA GLY A 87 -21.57 32.33 -8.71
C GLY A 87 -21.02 33.58 -8.01
N ARG A 88 -21.29 33.74 -6.70
CA ARG A 88 -20.77 34.87 -5.91
C ARG A 88 -19.25 34.79 -5.84
N ASN A 89 -18.59 35.95 -5.84
CA ASN A 89 -17.14 35.99 -5.68
C ASN A 89 -16.73 35.66 -4.23
N VAL A 90 -15.50 35.17 -4.06
CA VAL A 90 -14.92 34.76 -2.77
C VAL A 90 -15.07 35.84 -1.70
N LYS A 91 -14.83 37.10 -2.03
CA LYS A 91 -14.85 38.21 -1.08
C LYS A 91 -16.24 38.44 -0.48
N THR A 92 -17.28 38.43 -1.31
CA THR A 92 -18.67 38.54 -0.86
C THR A 92 -19.03 37.38 0.05
N LEU A 93 -18.62 36.16 -0.31
CA LEU A 93 -18.89 34.94 0.46
C LEU A 93 -18.14 34.93 1.79
N ALA A 94 -16.89 35.39 1.84
CA ALA A 94 -16.12 35.47 3.07
C ALA A 94 -16.76 36.47 4.07
N ARG A 95 -17.34 37.57 3.59
CA ARG A 95 -18.05 38.55 4.43
C ARG A 95 -19.43 38.09 4.91
N ASP A 96 -20.01 37.09 4.25
CA ASP A 96 -21.24 36.43 4.69
C ASP A 96 -20.91 35.50 5.87
N ARG A 97 -21.06 36.03 7.09
CA ARG A 97 -20.63 35.36 8.33
C ARG A 97 -21.37 34.05 8.57
N THR A 98 -22.64 33.96 8.18
CA THR A 98 -23.42 32.73 8.31
C THR A 98 -22.86 31.67 7.37
N PHE A 99 -22.69 32.03 6.09
CA PHE A 99 -22.12 31.13 5.10
C PHE A 99 -20.70 30.66 5.48
N LEU A 100 -19.82 31.56 5.90
CA LEU A 100 -18.47 31.19 6.31
C LEU A 100 -18.47 30.21 7.49
N LYS A 101 -19.30 30.43 8.52
CA LYS A 101 -19.43 29.50 9.65
C LYS A 101 -19.95 28.13 9.21
N GLU A 102 -20.90 28.09 8.29
CA GLU A 102 -21.43 26.84 7.71
C GLU A 102 -20.35 26.06 6.96
N GLN A 103 -19.54 26.72 6.13
CA GLN A 103 -18.45 26.06 5.41
C GLN A 103 -17.34 25.55 6.34
N LEU A 104 -16.97 26.33 7.36
CA LEU A 104 -16.01 25.90 8.37
C LEU A 104 -16.52 24.69 9.16
N ALA A 105 -17.81 24.66 9.49
CA ALA A 105 -18.43 23.51 10.15
C ALA A 105 -18.48 22.28 9.22
N ALA A 106 -18.83 22.46 7.95
CA ALA A 106 -18.89 21.38 6.97
C ALA A 106 -17.53 20.69 6.77
N ALA A 107 -16.44 21.48 6.78
CA ALA A 107 -15.07 20.99 6.69
C ALA A 107 -14.47 20.51 8.02
N CYS A 108 -15.24 20.46 9.11
CA CYS A 108 -14.78 20.06 10.45
C CYS A 108 -13.67 20.95 11.04
N VAL A 109 -13.63 22.24 10.68
CA VAL A 109 -12.62 23.22 11.15
C VAL A 109 -13.21 24.37 11.96
N SER A 110 -14.51 24.35 12.26
CA SER A 110 -15.18 25.41 13.04
C SER A 110 -14.56 25.60 14.43
N GLU A 111 -14.09 24.53 15.06
CA GLU A 111 -13.45 24.58 16.39
C GLU A 111 -12.08 25.27 16.39
N PHE A 112 -11.48 25.48 15.21
CA PHE A 112 -10.23 26.23 15.08
C PHE A 112 -10.45 27.74 15.26
N ALA A 113 -11.68 28.21 15.05
CA ALA A 113 -12.11 29.58 15.33
C ALA A 113 -12.74 29.67 16.72
N LYS A 114 -11.92 29.79 17.77
CA LYS A 114 -12.40 29.82 19.17
C LYS A 114 -13.05 31.14 19.55
N THR A 115 -12.57 32.23 18.95
CA THR A 115 -13.03 33.58 19.22
C THR A 115 -13.54 34.26 17.94
N GLU A 116 -14.26 35.37 18.12
CA GLU A 116 -14.67 36.21 16.99
C GLU A 116 -13.48 36.90 16.30
N GLU A 117 -12.37 37.11 17.01
CA GLU A 117 -11.12 37.59 16.43
C GLU A 117 -10.49 36.55 15.50
N ASP A 118 -10.55 35.26 15.86
CA ASP A 118 -10.06 34.17 15.02
C ASP A 118 -10.90 34.03 13.74
N LEU A 119 -12.22 34.17 13.84
CA LEU A 119 -13.11 34.16 12.68
C LEU A 119 -12.82 35.35 11.74
N GLU A 120 -12.60 36.54 12.29
CA GLU A 120 -12.22 37.72 11.52
C GLU A 120 -10.84 37.55 10.86
N LEU A 121 -9.90 36.89 11.54
CA LEU A 121 -8.59 36.55 10.98
C LEU A 121 -8.72 35.60 9.78
N ILE A 122 -9.48 34.50 9.94
CA ILE A 122 -9.77 33.53 8.87
C ILE A 122 -10.35 34.24 7.65
N ARG A 123 -11.39 35.07 7.88
CA ARG A 123 -12.04 35.86 6.84
C ARG A 123 -11.03 36.73 6.07
N ARG A 124 -10.17 37.46 6.78
CA ARG A 124 -9.18 38.35 6.16
C ARG A 124 -8.11 37.59 5.38
N ILE A 125 -7.69 36.43 5.87
CA ILE A 125 -6.75 35.55 5.14
C ILE A 125 -7.38 35.09 3.83
N ILE A 126 -8.64 34.63 3.86
CA ILE A 126 -9.39 34.22 2.67
C ILE A 126 -9.54 35.40 1.70
N GLU A 127 -9.88 36.61 2.13
CA GLU A 127 -9.99 37.74 1.20
C GLU A 127 -8.67 38.04 0.47
N ARG A 128 -7.54 37.93 1.18
CA ARG A 128 -6.21 38.29 0.68
C ARG A 128 -5.64 37.28 -0.32
N HIS A 129 -6.05 36.02 -0.28
CA HIS A 129 -5.47 35.03 -1.20
C HIS A 129 -5.82 35.31 -2.67
N SER A 130 -6.93 36.01 -2.93
CA SER A 130 -7.42 36.30 -4.28
C SER A 130 -6.56 37.28 -5.12
N GLY A 131 -5.42 37.76 -4.58
CA GLY A 131 -4.38 38.52 -5.29
C GLY A 131 -4.76 39.92 -5.80
N HIS A 132 -6.06 40.21 -5.99
CA HIS A 132 -6.53 41.43 -6.66
C HIS A 132 -6.93 42.58 -5.72
N ASN A 133 -6.91 42.41 -4.40
CA ASN A 133 -7.73 43.26 -3.52
C ASN A 133 -7.07 43.75 -2.23
N THR A 134 -5.92 44.42 -2.34
CA THR A 134 -5.46 45.38 -1.30
C THR A 134 -5.93 46.82 -1.55
N SER A 135 -6.94 47.02 -2.42
CA SER A 135 -7.46 48.35 -2.82
C SER A 135 -8.69 48.81 -2.04
N ASP A 136 -9.19 48.05 -1.06
CA ASP A 136 -10.40 48.38 -0.30
C ASP A 136 -10.10 49.25 0.93
N GLY A 137 -11.06 50.07 1.37
CA GLY A 137 -10.91 51.02 2.49
C GLY A 137 -10.56 50.39 3.86
N ILE A 138 -10.66 49.06 3.96
CA ILE A 138 -10.28 48.27 5.15
C ILE A 138 -8.76 48.28 5.40
N ARG A 139 -7.93 48.58 4.39
CA ARG A 139 -6.47 48.68 4.52
C ARG A 139 -6.01 49.80 5.47
N PHE A 140 -6.91 50.72 5.81
CA PHE A 140 -6.68 51.82 6.75
C PHE A 140 -7.02 51.47 8.21
N LEU A 141 -7.56 50.27 8.47
CA LEU A 141 -7.79 49.78 9.83
C LEU A 141 -6.51 49.14 10.40
N PRO A 142 -6.31 49.17 11.72
CA PRO A 142 -5.20 48.44 12.35
C PRO A 142 -5.29 46.95 12.02
N GLU A 143 -4.18 46.37 11.60
CA GLU A 143 -4.06 44.97 11.25
C GLU A 143 -2.94 44.30 12.03
N ASN A 144 -3.07 42.98 12.21
CA ASN A 144 -1.98 42.16 12.70
C ASN A 144 -0.79 42.27 11.71
N PRO A 145 0.42 42.61 12.17
CA PRO A 145 1.58 42.76 11.29
C PRO A 145 1.93 41.49 10.50
N ASP A 146 1.62 40.31 11.03
CA ASP A 146 1.92 39.02 10.42
C ASP A 146 0.89 38.56 9.38
N ILE A 147 -0.25 39.26 9.23
CA ILE A 147 -1.32 38.83 8.31
C ILE A 147 -0.85 38.71 6.86
N LYS A 148 0.11 39.54 6.45
CA LYS A 148 0.72 39.45 5.11
C LYS A 148 1.52 38.16 4.94
N ARG A 149 2.25 37.75 5.98
CA ARG A 149 3.06 36.53 5.98
C ARG A 149 2.16 35.29 5.92
N TRP A 150 1.07 35.31 6.68
CA TRP A 150 0.08 34.23 6.70
C TRP A 150 -0.70 34.12 5.39
N ALA A 151 -1.11 35.26 4.81
CA ALA A 151 -1.72 35.26 3.48
C ALA A 151 -0.76 34.74 2.41
N ALA A 152 0.53 35.09 2.46
CA ALA A 152 1.54 34.58 1.55
C ALA A 152 1.72 33.05 1.64
N MET A 153 1.58 32.45 2.83
CA MET A 153 1.58 30.98 2.96
C MET A 153 0.41 30.33 2.21
N LEU A 154 -0.80 30.89 2.34
CA LEU A 154 -1.99 30.41 1.64
C LEU A 154 -1.86 30.60 0.12
N ILE A 155 -1.41 31.76 -0.33
CA ILE A 155 -1.18 32.04 -1.76
C ILE A 155 -0.12 31.08 -2.31
N GLY A 156 1.00 30.90 -1.60
CA GLY A 156 2.04 29.94 -1.96
C GLY A 156 1.48 28.52 -2.12
N GLY A 157 0.62 28.07 -1.19
CA GLY A 157 -0.05 26.77 -1.26
C GLY A 157 -1.03 26.63 -2.42
N ASP A 158 -1.87 27.63 -2.67
CA ASP A 158 -2.78 27.68 -3.82
C ASP A 158 -2.01 27.65 -5.16
N LEU A 159 -0.87 28.35 -5.22
CA LEU A 159 -0.03 28.39 -6.40
C LEU A 159 0.77 27.09 -6.63
N PHE A 160 1.09 26.35 -5.58
CA PHE A 160 1.99 25.20 -5.61
C PHE A 160 1.49 24.07 -6.52
N ASP A 161 0.18 23.90 -6.57
CA ASP A 161 -0.48 22.80 -7.26
C ASP A 161 -0.97 23.16 -8.69
N LEU A 162 -0.78 24.42 -9.12
CA LEU A 162 -1.15 24.91 -10.46
C LEU A 162 -0.51 24.08 -11.58
N GLY A 163 -1.28 23.80 -12.63
CA GLY A 163 -0.83 23.16 -13.87
C GLY A 163 -0.30 24.15 -14.92
N ILE A 164 0.45 25.17 -14.49
CA ILE A 164 1.24 26.03 -15.39
C ILE A 164 2.68 25.50 -15.50
N ASP A 165 3.48 26.09 -16.38
CA ASP A 165 4.90 25.75 -16.52
C ASP A 165 5.62 25.70 -15.15
N LYS A 166 6.41 24.64 -14.96
CA LYS A 166 7.02 24.31 -13.66
C LYS A 166 7.96 25.40 -13.18
N ALA A 167 8.83 25.93 -14.05
CA ALA A 167 9.79 26.98 -13.69
C ALA A 167 9.07 28.27 -13.28
N THR A 168 8.03 28.63 -14.04
CA THR A 168 7.17 29.79 -13.73
C THR A 168 6.46 29.62 -12.39
N ARG A 169 5.91 28.43 -12.13
CA ARG A 169 5.19 28.13 -10.89
C ARG A 169 6.11 28.18 -9.67
N ILE A 170 7.25 27.49 -9.74
CA ILE A 170 8.22 27.44 -8.63
C ILE A 170 8.67 28.84 -8.24
N ARG A 171 9.00 29.69 -9.22
CA ARG A 171 9.39 31.08 -8.96
C ARG A 171 8.31 31.91 -8.26
N LYS A 172 7.04 31.70 -8.60
CA LYS A 172 5.93 32.38 -7.90
C LYS A 172 5.82 31.90 -6.45
N VAL A 173 5.95 30.59 -6.21
CA VAL A 173 5.92 30.02 -4.86
C VAL A 173 7.10 30.51 -4.02
N GLU A 174 8.30 30.61 -4.59
CA GLU A 174 9.50 31.17 -3.92
C GLU A 174 9.29 32.61 -3.44
N ASN A 175 8.68 33.45 -4.28
CA ASN A 175 8.38 34.84 -3.92
C ASN A 175 7.44 34.91 -2.70
N GLU A 176 6.39 34.09 -2.68
CA GLU A 176 5.44 34.05 -1.57
C GLU A 176 6.08 33.46 -0.30
N LEU A 177 6.89 32.40 -0.43
CA LEU A 177 7.62 31.82 0.70
C LEU A 177 8.65 32.79 1.29
N THR A 178 9.29 33.61 0.46
CA THR A 178 10.21 34.67 0.90
C THR A 178 9.48 35.67 1.80
N VAL A 179 8.25 36.05 1.42
CA VAL A 179 7.40 36.93 2.25
C VAL A 179 6.93 36.21 3.52
N ALA A 180 6.48 34.96 3.41
CA ALA A 180 5.98 34.18 4.54
C ALA A 180 7.05 33.97 5.62
N LEU A 181 8.27 33.58 5.20
CA LEU A 181 9.39 33.26 6.09
C LEU A 181 10.24 34.48 6.47
N ASN A 182 10.01 35.63 5.83
CA ASN A 182 10.73 36.87 6.07
C ASN A 182 12.25 36.72 5.91
N ARG A 183 12.66 35.94 4.91
CA ARG A 183 14.07 35.72 4.49
C ARG A 183 14.10 35.26 3.03
N PRO A 184 15.21 35.45 2.30
CA PRO A 184 15.35 34.93 0.93
C PRO A 184 15.17 33.41 0.90
N ILE A 185 14.39 32.91 -0.03
CA ILE A 185 14.10 31.47 -0.16
C ILE A 185 14.19 31.04 -1.61
N GLN A 186 14.79 29.86 -1.80
CA GLN A 186 14.79 29.11 -3.05
C GLN A 186 14.27 27.68 -2.80
N LEU A 187 13.69 27.09 -3.86
CA LEU A 187 13.23 25.72 -3.86
C LEU A 187 14.17 24.85 -4.69
N PHE A 188 14.62 23.75 -4.09
CA PHE A 188 15.52 22.80 -4.73
C PHE A 188 14.84 21.46 -4.86
N GLU A 189 14.75 20.95 -6.07
CA GLU A 189 14.13 19.67 -6.34
C GLU A 189 15.19 18.61 -6.59
N VAL A 190 15.02 17.47 -5.92
CA VAL A 190 15.82 16.26 -6.14
C VAL A 190 14.88 15.21 -6.67
N THR A 191 15.08 14.79 -7.92
CA THR A 191 14.22 13.78 -8.57
C THR A 191 14.91 12.45 -8.78
N LEU A 192 14.12 11.41 -8.98
CA LEU A 192 14.52 10.04 -9.22
C LEU A 192 14.47 9.72 -10.71
N SER A 193 15.46 8.98 -11.21
CA SER A 193 15.42 8.39 -12.55
C SER A 193 14.71 7.03 -12.59
N ALA A 194 14.75 6.27 -11.49
CA ALA A 194 14.10 4.96 -11.35
C ALA A 194 13.73 4.67 -9.88
N ASP A 195 12.63 3.96 -9.65
CA ASP A 195 12.26 3.45 -8.33
C ASP A 195 12.58 1.95 -8.22
N ARG A 196 13.51 1.61 -7.32
CA ARG A 196 13.99 0.25 -7.04
C ARG A 196 13.54 -0.26 -5.67
N GLY A 197 12.44 0.29 -5.14
CA GLY A 197 11.85 -0.08 -3.87
C GLY A 197 12.71 0.34 -2.68
N TYR A 198 12.98 -0.58 -1.74
CA TYR A 198 13.67 -0.27 -0.48
C TYR A 198 15.04 0.37 -0.67
N LEU A 199 15.75 0.01 -1.74
CA LEU A 199 17.03 0.61 -2.08
C LEU A 199 16.90 2.12 -2.34
N THR A 200 15.87 2.53 -3.09
CA THR A 200 15.55 3.93 -3.39
C THR A 200 15.05 4.67 -2.14
N SER A 201 14.23 4.03 -1.30
CA SER A 201 13.77 4.64 -0.03
C SER A 201 14.93 4.99 0.90
N LEU A 202 15.93 4.09 1.02
CA LEU A 202 17.17 4.34 1.78
C LEU A 202 18.02 5.45 1.15
N LEU A 203 18.10 5.52 -0.18
CA LEU A 203 18.82 6.57 -0.90
C LEU A 203 18.23 7.96 -0.62
N LEU A 204 16.91 8.09 -0.74
CA LEU A 204 16.21 9.35 -0.44
C LEU A 204 16.37 9.75 1.02
N SER A 205 16.33 8.78 1.96
CA SER A 205 16.58 9.05 3.38
C SER A 205 18.01 9.55 3.62
N ALA A 206 19.01 8.95 2.97
CA ALA A 206 20.40 9.40 3.04
C ALA A 206 20.57 10.81 2.45
N CYS A 207 19.90 11.09 1.33
CA CYS A 207 19.89 12.42 0.71
C CYS A 207 19.27 13.47 1.64
N GLU A 208 18.13 13.17 2.26
CA GLU A 208 17.48 14.02 3.25
C GLU A 208 18.40 14.34 4.43
N GLU A 209 19.09 13.34 4.98
CA GLU A 209 20.00 13.51 6.12
C GLU A 209 21.18 14.44 5.77
N VAL A 210 21.77 14.25 4.60
CA VAL A 210 22.92 15.04 4.11
C VAL A 210 22.53 16.48 3.75
N LEU A 211 21.33 16.70 3.20
CA LEU A 211 20.85 18.04 2.87
C LEU A 211 20.37 18.80 4.12
N ARG A 212 19.76 18.10 5.08
CA ARG A 212 19.34 18.70 6.36
C ARG A 212 20.54 19.21 7.17
N ALA A 213 21.67 18.50 7.12
CA ALA A 213 22.92 18.95 7.75
C ALA A 213 23.48 20.24 7.11
N ARG A 214 22.95 20.66 5.96
CA ARG A 214 23.30 21.91 5.26
C ARG A 214 22.12 22.90 5.21
N ASP A 215 21.28 22.90 6.25
CA ASP A 215 20.15 23.81 6.45
C ASP A 215 19.03 23.75 5.41
N LEU A 216 18.98 22.70 4.59
CA LEU A 216 17.87 22.45 3.66
C LEU A 216 16.80 21.59 4.32
N GLN A 217 15.58 22.10 4.38
CA GLN A 217 14.43 21.41 4.97
C GLN A 217 13.50 20.88 3.89
N ILE A 218 12.78 19.79 4.13
CA ILE A 218 11.77 19.31 3.18
C ILE A 218 10.54 20.19 3.28
N LEU A 219 10.14 20.76 2.14
CA LEU A 219 8.86 21.46 1.99
C LEU A 219 7.76 20.49 1.54
N ALA A 220 8.06 19.63 0.57
CA ALA A 220 7.08 18.71 0.00
C ALA A 220 7.75 17.46 -0.57
N ILE A 221 6.96 16.38 -0.64
CA ILE A 221 7.34 15.09 -1.15
C ILE A 221 6.50 14.83 -2.40
N ASN A 222 7.16 14.45 -3.49
CA ASN A 222 6.52 14.00 -4.71
C ASN A 222 6.80 12.51 -4.91
N PRO A 223 5.96 11.81 -5.70
CA PRO A 223 6.23 10.43 -6.08
C PRO A 223 7.64 10.19 -6.67
N ASP A 224 8.10 11.15 -7.46
CA ASP A 224 9.36 11.14 -8.19
C ASP A 224 10.51 11.83 -7.44
N GLY A 225 10.32 12.33 -6.22
CA GLY A 225 11.40 13.04 -5.53
C GLY A 225 11.00 13.90 -4.33
N LEU A 226 11.92 14.77 -3.91
CA LEU A 226 11.79 15.65 -2.76
C LEU A 226 11.98 17.12 -3.17
N ILE A 227 11.18 18.01 -2.58
CA ILE A 227 11.34 19.46 -2.72
C ILE A 227 11.87 20.01 -1.39
N PHE A 228 13.07 20.58 -1.45
CA PHE A 228 13.73 21.25 -0.34
C PHE A 228 13.56 22.76 -0.41
N ILE A 229 13.61 23.40 0.76
CA ILE A 229 13.55 24.83 0.96
C ILE A 229 14.79 25.30 1.74
N GLY A 230 15.42 26.38 1.26
CA GLY A 230 16.52 27.05 1.94
C GLY A 230 17.04 28.26 1.16
N GLU A 231 18.19 28.80 1.56
CA GLU A 231 18.73 30.02 0.95
C GLU A 231 19.57 29.73 -0.30
N ALA A 232 20.37 28.66 -0.28
CA ALA A 232 21.25 28.26 -1.38
C ALA A 232 21.45 26.74 -1.41
N PHE A 233 21.69 26.18 -2.59
CA PHE A 233 22.11 24.79 -2.74
C PHE A 233 23.63 24.66 -2.55
N PRO A 234 24.13 23.55 -1.99
CA PRO A 234 25.58 23.32 -1.85
C PRO A 234 26.28 23.37 -3.21
N ALA A 235 27.40 24.11 -3.28
CA ALA A 235 28.22 24.20 -4.51
C ALA A 235 29.16 22.99 -4.70
N GLU A 236 29.44 22.26 -3.63
CA GLU A 236 30.27 21.05 -3.64
C GLU A 236 29.51 19.82 -4.17
N ASP A 237 30.22 18.84 -4.73
CA ASP A 237 29.61 17.55 -5.10
C ASP A 237 29.25 16.78 -3.83
N ILE A 238 27.96 16.72 -3.53
CA ILE A 238 27.41 16.02 -2.36
C ILE A 238 27.24 14.52 -2.58
N SER A 239 27.44 14.01 -3.81
CA SER A 239 27.23 12.60 -4.15
C SER A 239 28.06 11.63 -3.28
N PRO A 240 29.35 11.89 -3.00
CA PRO A 240 30.14 11.02 -2.12
C PRO A 240 29.60 10.95 -0.69
N SER A 241 29.12 12.07 -0.16
CA SER A 241 28.55 12.16 1.19
C SER A 241 27.22 11.40 1.29
N ILE A 242 26.36 11.54 0.26
CA ILE A 242 25.12 10.76 0.17
C ILE A 242 25.44 9.27 0.06
N ALA A 243 26.41 8.88 -0.76
CA ALA A 243 26.82 7.49 -0.93
C ALA A 243 27.32 6.88 0.39
N ARG A 244 28.11 7.62 1.19
CA ARG A 244 28.55 7.19 2.54
C ARG A 244 27.37 6.93 3.46
N THR A 245 26.44 7.87 3.57
CA THR A 245 25.26 7.71 4.43
C THR A 245 24.35 6.58 3.93
N TRP A 246 24.21 6.44 2.61
CA TRP A 246 23.43 5.37 2.00
C TRP A 246 24.03 3.98 2.27
N GLN A 247 25.35 3.82 2.12
CA GLN A 247 26.05 2.58 2.45
C GLN A 247 25.85 2.21 3.93
N LYS A 248 26.03 3.15 4.85
CA LYS A 248 25.79 2.93 6.29
C LYS A 248 24.36 2.43 6.57
N LYS A 249 23.36 3.02 5.92
CA LYS A 249 21.95 2.58 6.05
C LYS A 249 21.73 1.17 5.48
N ILE A 250 22.30 0.86 4.32
CA ILE A 250 22.26 -0.48 3.71
C ILE A 250 22.91 -1.51 4.64
N ASP A 251 24.10 -1.21 5.16
CA ASP A 251 24.84 -2.09 6.06
C ASP A 251 24.08 -2.34 7.35
N ARG A 252 23.37 -1.34 7.89
CA ARG A 252 22.49 -1.49 9.05
C ARG A 252 21.33 -2.46 8.81
N VAL A 253 20.87 -2.62 7.57
CA VAL A 253 19.80 -3.59 7.22
C VAL A 253 20.35 -5.02 7.25
N PHE A 254 21.48 -5.26 6.60
CA PHE A 254 22.14 -6.57 6.59
C PHE A 254 22.82 -6.93 7.90
N GLY A 255 23.18 -5.91 8.69
CA GLY A 255 23.71 -6.05 10.04
C GLY A 255 22.73 -6.58 11.07
N GLY A 256 21.47 -6.87 10.68
CA GLY A 256 20.55 -7.66 11.50
C GLY A 256 21.05 -9.06 11.90
N ASN A 257 22.23 -9.49 11.41
CA ASN A 257 22.97 -10.66 11.87
C ASN A 257 24.06 -10.30 12.90
N VAL A 258 23.94 -9.22 13.69
CA VAL A 258 24.83 -8.92 14.84
C VAL A 258 25.06 -10.19 15.68
N GLU A 259 24.03 -10.98 15.95
CA GLU A 259 24.12 -12.26 16.68
C GLU A 259 25.15 -13.24 16.08
N GLN A 260 25.29 -13.31 14.75
CA GLN A 260 26.26 -14.18 14.09
C GLN A 260 27.70 -13.66 14.17
N LEU A 261 27.85 -12.34 14.42
CA LEU A 261 29.12 -11.64 14.53
C LEU A 261 29.64 -11.60 15.98
N LEU A 262 28.80 -11.94 16.96
CA LEU A 262 29.21 -12.11 18.36
C LEU A 262 29.39 -13.59 18.68
N LYS A 263 30.53 -13.93 19.29
CA LYS A 263 30.82 -15.32 19.71
C LYS A 263 31.10 -15.37 21.20
N ALA A 264 30.16 -15.93 21.96
CA ALA A 264 30.39 -16.26 23.36
C ALA A 264 31.35 -17.45 23.47
N THR A 265 32.53 -17.22 24.05
CA THR A 265 33.57 -18.25 24.24
C THR A 265 33.96 -18.39 25.70
N LYS A 266 34.82 -19.35 26.04
CA LYS A 266 35.44 -19.46 27.37
C LYS A 266 36.33 -18.26 27.72
N ASP A 267 36.79 -17.53 26.70
CA ASP A 267 37.69 -16.38 26.82
C ASP A 267 36.92 -15.05 27.03
N GLY A 268 35.59 -15.07 27.03
CA GLY A 268 34.72 -13.88 27.00
C GLY A 268 33.86 -13.83 25.74
N ILE A 269 33.07 -12.77 25.56
CA ILE A 269 32.32 -12.53 24.31
C ILE A 269 33.26 -11.84 23.32
N LYS A 270 33.47 -12.45 22.15
CA LYS A 270 34.27 -11.86 21.08
C LYS A 270 33.35 -11.06 20.14
N ILE A 271 33.68 -9.78 19.95
CA ILE A 271 32.89 -8.84 19.14
C ILE A 271 33.67 -8.53 17.86
N ASP A 272 33.16 -8.97 16.72
CA ASP A 272 33.72 -8.63 15.41
C ASP A 272 33.64 -7.11 15.16
N SER A 273 34.64 -6.53 14.51
CA SER A 273 34.63 -5.09 14.18
C SER A 273 33.47 -4.73 13.26
N GLN A 274 33.00 -5.66 12.42
CA GLN A 274 31.83 -5.46 11.57
C GLN A 274 30.54 -5.25 12.38
N ALA A 275 30.38 -5.91 13.53
CA ALA A 275 29.18 -5.73 14.37
C ALA A 275 29.09 -4.28 14.88
N ILE A 276 30.23 -3.74 15.34
CA ILE A 276 30.36 -2.37 15.83
C ILE A 276 30.13 -1.34 14.72
N GLN A 277 30.68 -1.61 13.52
CA GLN A 277 30.49 -0.75 12.35
C GLN A 277 29.05 -0.74 11.86
N GLN A 278 28.35 -1.88 11.95
CA GLN A 278 26.97 -2.02 11.47
C GLN A 278 25.94 -1.41 12.42
N ASN A 279 26.02 -1.72 13.72
CA ASN A 279 25.12 -1.17 14.73
C ASN A 279 25.73 -1.32 16.14
N PRO A 280 26.32 -0.25 16.71
CA PRO A 280 26.92 -0.31 18.05
C PRO A 280 25.87 -0.54 19.14
N GLU A 281 24.67 0.04 19.01
CA GLU A 281 23.58 -0.10 19.99
C GLU A 281 23.05 -1.54 20.02
N ALA A 282 22.72 -2.12 18.86
CA ALA A 282 22.28 -3.52 18.80
C ALA A 282 23.37 -4.52 19.20
N THR A 283 24.65 -4.15 19.01
CA THR A 283 25.78 -4.94 19.52
C THR A 283 25.77 -4.98 21.05
N LEU A 284 25.49 -3.86 21.73
CA LEU A 284 25.37 -3.84 23.19
C LEU A 284 24.17 -4.67 23.68
N GLU A 285 23.01 -4.54 23.04
CA GLU A 285 21.83 -5.34 23.38
C GLU A 285 22.10 -6.84 23.27
N GLU A 286 22.84 -7.27 22.24
CA GLU A 286 23.18 -8.69 22.06
C GLU A 286 24.26 -9.16 23.05
N VAL A 287 25.21 -8.28 23.42
CA VAL A 287 26.13 -8.55 24.54
C VAL A 287 25.35 -8.75 25.83
N ASP A 288 24.37 -7.90 26.14
CA ASP A 288 23.53 -8.02 27.35
C ASP A 288 22.81 -9.37 27.41
N LYS A 289 22.15 -9.79 26.32
CA LYS A 289 21.52 -11.12 26.22
C LYS A 289 22.52 -12.26 26.46
N LEU A 290 23.72 -12.16 25.89
CA LEU A 290 24.77 -13.18 26.07
C LEU A 290 25.33 -13.21 27.50
N LEU A 291 25.46 -12.05 28.16
CA LEU A 291 25.88 -11.95 29.56
C LEU A 291 24.80 -12.54 30.49
N LEU A 292 23.52 -12.23 30.27
CA LEU A 292 22.39 -12.83 30.99
C LEU A 292 22.38 -14.36 30.82
N ARG A 293 22.65 -14.86 29.61
CA ARG A 293 22.77 -16.31 29.35
C ARG A 293 23.93 -16.94 30.12
N LYS A 294 25.05 -16.22 30.28
CA LYS A 294 26.19 -16.69 31.09
C LYS A 294 25.90 -16.65 32.59
N ALA A 295 25.20 -15.62 33.08
CA ALA A 295 24.74 -15.53 34.46
C ALA A 295 23.84 -16.73 34.82
N ASN A 296 22.88 -17.05 33.94
CA ASN A 296 21.99 -18.21 34.11
C ASN A 296 22.74 -19.56 34.07
N GLY A 297 23.92 -19.61 33.46
CA GLY A 297 24.78 -20.79 33.40
C GLY A 297 25.76 -20.94 34.58
N TYR A 298 25.71 -20.02 35.56
CA TYR A 298 26.64 -19.97 36.69
C TYR A 298 26.58 -21.23 37.55
N LYS A 299 27.76 -21.80 37.85
CA LYS A 299 27.94 -22.93 38.78
C LYS A 299 29.16 -22.66 39.65
N PHE A 300 28.94 -22.48 40.95
CA PHE A 300 30.00 -22.10 41.91
C PHE A 300 31.22 -23.02 41.82
N ASP A 301 31.03 -24.35 41.81
CA ASP A 301 32.13 -25.33 41.79
C ASP A 301 33.10 -25.12 40.61
N LYS A 302 32.58 -24.83 39.42
CA LYS A 302 33.41 -24.60 38.21
C LYS A 302 34.16 -23.26 38.26
N VAL A 303 33.52 -22.25 38.84
CA VAL A 303 34.10 -20.92 38.98
C VAL A 303 35.15 -20.93 40.08
N ALA A 304 34.94 -21.67 41.17
CA ALA A 304 35.89 -21.85 42.27
C ALA A 304 37.21 -22.50 41.81
N GLU A 305 37.16 -23.50 40.92
CA GLU A 305 38.37 -24.05 40.28
C GLU A 305 39.15 -22.99 39.49
N THR A 306 38.42 -22.12 38.80
CA THR A 306 39.01 -21.03 37.99
C THR A 306 39.62 -19.95 38.87
N ILE A 307 38.93 -19.56 39.96
CA ILE A 307 39.44 -18.63 40.98
C ILE A 307 40.70 -19.20 41.61
N LYS A 308 40.68 -20.47 42.02
CA LYS A 308 41.83 -21.14 42.64
C LYS A 308 43.04 -21.14 41.72
N LYS A 309 42.85 -21.47 40.44
CA LYS A 309 43.91 -21.43 39.43
C LYS A 309 44.55 -20.04 39.32
N TYR A 310 43.75 -19.00 39.09
CA TYR A 310 44.30 -17.65 38.89
C TYR A 310 44.79 -16.98 40.19
N SER A 311 44.35 -17.48 41.36
CA SER A 311 44.91 -17.10 42.66
C SER A 311 46.30 -17.71 42.88
N GLN A 312 46.48 -18.99 42.51
CA GLN A 312 47.77 -19.67 42.57
C GLN A 312 48.78 -19.05 41.59
N ASP A 313 48.34 -18.73 40.36
CA ASP A 313 49.18 -18.10 39.34
C ASP A 313 49.67 -16.70 39.76
N ALA A 314 48.88 -15.97 40.55
CA ALA A 314 49.22 -14.62 41.03
C ALA A 314 50.11 -14.61 42.29
N GLY A 315 50.06 -15.67 43.10
CA GLY A 315 50.79 -15.81 44.36
C GLY A 315 49.98 -15.35 45.59
N GLU A 316 50.25 -15.96 46.75
CA GLU A 316 49.51 -15.71 48.00
C GLU A 316 49.61 -14.25 48.46
N ASP A 317 50.78 -13.63 48.30
CA ASP A 317 51.01 -12.22 48.63
C ASP A 317 50.12 -11.26 47.80
N ALA A 318 49.91 -11.58 46.52
CA ALA A 318 49.07 -10.79 45.63
C ALA A 318 47.58 -10.92 45.99
N VAL A 319 47.14 -12.11 46.41
CA VAL A 319 45.77 -12.34 46.90
C VAL A 319 45.54 -11.60 48.22
N ALA A 320 46.50 -11.65 49.15
CA ALA A 320 46.41 -10.90 50.39
C ALA A 320 46.36 -9.37 50.15
N ALA A 321 47.16 -8.87 49.22
CA ALA A 321 47.14 -7.45 48.82
C ALA A 321 45.81 -7.04 48.17
N ALA A 322 45.22 -7.88 47.32
CA ALA A 322 43.91 -7.64 46.71
C ALA A 322 42.78 -7.60 47.77
N LEU A 323 42.77 -8.55 48.70
CA LEU A 323 41.78 -8.58 49.78
C LEU A 323 41.92 -7.36 50.72
N ALA A 324 43.14 -6.90 51.00
CA ALA A 324 43.38 -5.74 51.85
C ALA A 324 42.79 -4.43 51.29
N VAL A 325 42.60 -4.34 49.97
CA VAL A 325 41.98 -3.20 49.29
C VAL A 325 40.53 -3.47 48.85
N GLY A 326 39.91 -4.53 49.38
CA GLY A 326 38.51 -4.87 49.16
C GLY A 326 38.20 -5.57 47.84
N LEU A 327 39.20 -6.11 47.15
CA LEU A 327 39.01 -6.92 45.94
C LEU A 327 38.82 -8.39 46.30
N GLU A 328 37.56 -8.76 46.48
CA GLU A 328 37.18 -10.15 46.76
C GLU A 328 36.84 -10.91 45.47
N PRO A 329 37.09 -12.24 45.42
CA PRO A 329 36.64 -13.05 44.31
C PRO A 329 35.11 -13.14 44.26
N ILE A 330 34.59 -13.29 43.04
CA ILE A 330 33.16 -13.47 42.77
C ILE A 330 32.54 -14.67 43.50
N SER A 331 31.27 -14.55 43.84
CA SER A 331 30.52 -15.45 44.72
C SER A 331 29.08 -15.73 44.26
N ASN A 332 28.54 -14.94 43.33
CA ASN A 332 27.18 -15.13 42.79
C ASN A 332 27.12 -14.92 41.26
N ALA A 333 25.93 -15.16 40.69
CA ALA A 333 25.71 -15.11 39.25
C ALA A 333 25.80 -13.69 38.66
N GLU A 334 25.43 -12.66 39.43
CA GLU A 334 25.47 -11.26 39.00
C GLU A 334 26.92 -10.75 38.92
N GLU A 335 27.72 -11.03 39.95
CA GLU A 335 29.16 -10.77 39.97
C GLU A 335 29.88 -11.52 38.84
N PHE A 336 29.44 -12.73 38.51
CA PHE A 336 29.98 -13.48 37.37
C PHE A 336 29.65 -12.82 36.02
N ALA A 337 28.45 -12.25 35.86
CA ALA A 337 28.07 -11.50 34.67
C ALA A 337 28.96 -10.26 34.50
N ILE A 338 29.20 -9.51 35.58
CA ILE A 338 30.10 -8.35 35.59
C ILE A 338 31.53 -8.78 35.24
N SER A 339 32.04 -9.86 35.81
CA SER A 339 33.36 -10.40 35.46
C SER A 339 33.48 -10.76 33.98
N GLU A 340 32.48 -11.42 33.39
CA GLU A 340 32.47 -11.74 31.95
C GLU A 340 32.29 -10.50 31.08
N GLY A 341 31.59 -9.48 31.59
CA GLY A 341 31.49 -8.15 30.98
C GLY A 341 32.84 -7.43 30.93
N LEU A 342 33.58 -7.36 32.05
CA LEU A 342 34.93 -6.78 32.14
C LEU A 342 35.91 -7.49 31.19
N LYS A 343 35.81 -8.81 31.12
CA LYS A 343 36.59 -9.63 30.19
C LYS A 343 36.27 -9.34 28.72
N THR A 344 35.00 -9.09 28.43
CA THR A 344 34.53 -8.68 27.10
C THR A 344 35.05 -7.28 26.74
N ALA A 345 35.00 -6.33 27.67
CA ALA A 345 35.59 -5.00 27.51
C ALA A 345 37.11 -5.07 27.28
N TYR A 346 37.82 -5.90 28.05
CA TYR A 346 39.25 -6.15 27.86
C TYR A 346 39.56 -6.66 26.44
N LEU A 347 38.82 -7.66 25.96
CA LEU A 347 38.97 -8.18 24.60
C LEU A 347 38.67 -7.11 23.53
N SER A 348 37.63 -6.31 23.74
CA SER A 348 37.24 -5.26 22.79
C SER A 348 38.34 -4.20 22.66
N TYR A 349 38.89 -3.70 23.76
CA TYR A 349 40.01 -2.75 23.72
C TYR A 349 41.29 -3.35 23.14
N ARG A 350 41.57 -4.63 23.41
CA ARG A 350 42.72 -5.32 22.79
C ARG A 350 42.56 -5.44 21.28
N ALA A 351 41.33 -5.61 20.78
CA ALA A 351 41.04 -5.58 19.35
C ALA A 351 41.19 -4.17 18.73
N ALA A 352 41.11 -3.11 19.54
CA ALA A 352 41.41 -1.73 19.14
C ALA A 352 42.93 -1.42 19.11
N GLY A 353 43.80 -2.40 19.37
CA GLY A 353 45.26 -2.21 19.34
C GLY A 353 45.87 -1.62 20.62
N ILE A 354 45.09 -1.47 21.71
CA ILE A 354 45.55 -0.85 22.95
C ILE A 354 46.42 -1.81 23.78
N SER A 355 47.45 -1.26 24.44
CA SER A 355 48.35 -2.02 25.31
C SER A 355 47.65 -2.51 26.59
N THR A 356 48.03 -3.68 27.12
CA THR A 356 47.39 -4.29 28.30
C THR A 356 47.30 -3.36 29.52
N LYS A 357 48.34 -2.55 29.76
CA LYS A 357 48.41 -1.61 30.90
C LYS A 357 47.41 -0.46 30.74
N GLU A 358 47.24 0.01 29.51
CA GLU A 358 46.34 1.09 29.16
C GLU A 358 44.88 0.63 29.10
N VAL A 359 44.62 -0.61 28.63
CA VAL A 359 43.27 -1.21 28.70
C VAL A 359 42.74 -1.20 30.14
N TRP A 360 43.52 -1.68 31.10
CA TRP A 360 43.11 -1.68 32.51
C TRP A 360 43.12 -0.28 33.14
N ALA A 361 43.76 0.71 32.52
CA ALA A 361 43.61 2.11 32.93
C ALA A 361 42.20 2.62 32.65
N ARG A 362 41.77 2.44 31.39
CA ARG A 362 40.47 2.88 30.90
C ARG A 362 39.32 2.14 31.57
N ILE A 363 39.47 0.82 31.74
CA ILE A 363 38.49 0.01 32.48
C ILE A 363 38.37 0.52 33.93
N ALA A 364 39.50 0.65 34.65
CA ALA A 364 39.48 1.07 36.05
C ALA A 364 38.83 2.45 36.26
N GLU A 365 39.14 3.41 35.39
CA GLU A 365 38.56 4.77 35.43
C GLU A 365 37.04 4.76 35.26
N ARG A 366 36.52 3.96 34.32
CA ARG A 366 35.08 3.93 33.99
C ARG A 366 34.24 3.10 34.94
N VAL A 367 34.82 2.04 35.49
CA VAL A 367 34.11 1.13 36.42
C VAL A 367 34.32 1.50 37.90
N GLY A 368 35.13 2.53 38.18
CA GLY A 368 35.31 3.10 39.51
C GLY A 368 36.35 2.39 40.39
N ILE A 369 37.29 1.67 39.80
CA ILE A 369 38.37 0.99 40.54
C ILE A 369 39.45 2.01 40.92
N THR A 370 39.80 2.07 42.21
CA THR A 370 40.79 3.04 42.70
C THR A 370 42.22 2.72 42.22
N PRO A 371 43.15 3.68 42.21
CA PRO A 371 44.55 3.42 41.84
C PRO A 371 45.24 2.35 42.70
N GLU A 372 44.87 2.29 43.99
CA GLU A 372 45.35 1.30 44.95
C GLU A 372 44.85 -0.11 44.59
N GLN A 373 43.55 -0.24 44.33
CA GLN A 373 42.93 -1.48 43.86
C GLN A 373 43.50 -1.92 42.52
N ARG A 374 43.69 -1.00 41.58
CA ARG A 374 44.29 -1.29 40.27
C ARG A 374 45.72 -1.84 40.41
N SER A 375 46.50 -1.29 41.34
CA SER A 375 47.87 -1.77 41.60
C SER A 375 47.85 -3.19 42.17
N ALA A 376 46.91 -3.49 43.08
CA ALA A 376 46.73 -4.83 43.63
C ALA A 376 46.28 -5.87 42.58
N LEU A 377 45.63 -5.45 41.49
CA LEU A 377 45.24 -6.32 40.37
C LEU A 377 46.40 -6.61 39.39
N GLU A 378 47.50 -5.84 39.40
CA GLU A 378 48.59 -6.02 38.42
C GLU A 378 49.18 -7.44 38.36
N PRO A 379 49.43 -8.14 39.49
CA PRO A 379 49.97 -9.50 39.50
C PRO A 379 49.04 -10.54 38.87
N PHE A 380 47.72 -10.28 38.83
CA PHE A 380 46.75 -11.22 38.28
C PHE A 380 46.75 -11.21 36.76
N ASN A 381 46.39 -12.36 36.17
CA ASN A 381 46.24 -12.47 34.72
C ASN A 381 45.27 -11.39 34.19
N PRO A 382 45.69 -10.60 33.17
CA PRO A 382 44.95 -9.41 32.74
C PRO A 382 43.60 -9.70 32.11
N GLN A 383 43.36 -10.90 31.59
CA GLN A 383 42.08 -11.25 30.97
C GLN A 383 41.17 -11.99 31.94
N TYR A 384 41.72 -12.84 32.80
CA TYR A 384 40.94 -13.75 33.64
C TYR A 384 40.96 -13.35 35.11
N GLY A 385 42.14 -13.37 35.73
CA GLY A 385 42.31 -13.15 37.16
C GLY A 385 41.81 -11.77 37.59
N ARG A 386 42.17 -10.71 36.85
CA ARG A 386 41.75 -9.35 37.18
C ARG A 386 40.23 -9.18 37.17
N CYS A 387 39.53 -9.77 36.19
CA CYS A 387 38.07 -9.68 36.09
C CYS A 387 37.37 -10.38 37.26
N LEU A 388 37.90 -11.53 37.72
CA LEU A 388 37.33 -12.30 38.82
C LEU A 388 37.43 -11.60 40.18
N PHE A 389 38.46 -10.79 40.38
CA PHE A 389 38.68 -10.04 41.64
C PHE A 389 38.17 -8.60 41.57
N ALA A 390 38.03 -8.03 40.37
CA ALA A 390 37.53 -6.66 40.18
C ALA A 390 35.99 -6.55 40.22
N ALA A 391 35.27 -7.61 39.83
CA ALA A 391 33.82 -7.52 39.59
C ALA A 391 33.00 -7.01 40.78
N LYS A 392 33.36 -7.36 42.02
CA LYS A 392 32.69 -6.88 43.25
C LYS A 392 32.93 -5.41 43.55
N ALA A 393 34.04 -4.84 43.07
CA ALA A 393 34.43 -3.45 43.34
C ALA A 393 33.85 -2.46 42.31
N VAL A 394 33.07 -2.93 41.33
CA VAL A 394 32.46 -2.11 40.28
C VAL A 394 31.26 -1.33 40.83
N ILE A 395 31.29 0.00 40.77
CA ILE A 395 30.34 0.89 41.49
C ILE A 395 28.93 0.86 40.89
N SER A 396 28.79 0.79 39.55
CA SER A 396 27.49 0.84 38.85
C SER A 396 27.15 -0.46 38.12
N GLY A 397 27.69 -1.60 38.57
CA GLY A 397 27.43 -2.91 37.98
C GLY A 397 27.66 -2.96 36.46
N LEU A 398 26.73 -3.59 35.74
CA LEU A 398 26.80 -3.74 34.28
C LEU A 398 26.72 -2.42 33.50
N ASP A 399 26.07 -1.38 34.02
CA ASP A 399 25.96 -0.09 33.32
C ASP A 399 27.33 0.54 33.06
N SER A 400 28.24 0.44 34.05
CA SER A 400 29.63 0.91 33.88
C SER A 400 30.42 0.05 32.89
N VAL A 401 30.08 -1.24 32.76
CA VAL A 401 30.68 -2.13 31.76
C VAL A 401 30.18 -1.76 30.37
N TYR A 402 28.89 -1.44 30.21
CA TYR A 402 28.33 -0.97 28.93
C TYR A 402 28.96 0.36 28.50
N ALA A 403 29.10 1.32 29.41
CA ALA A 403 29.81 2.56 29.15
C ALA A 403 31.28 2.32 28.73
N THR A 404 31.93 1.29 29.28
CA THR A 404 33.29 0.89 28.90
C THR A 404 33.34 0.26 27.50
N LEU A 405 32.34 -0.55 27.14
CA LEU A 405 32.22 -1.12 25.81
C LEU A 405 31.94 -0.05 24.75
N GLU A 406 31.08 0.92 25.03
CA GLU A 406 30.79 2.05 24.14
C GLU A 406 32.05 2.83 23.73
N ASP A 407 32.97 3.11 24.67
CA ASP A 407 34.25 3.75 24.31
C ASP A 407 35.15 2.85 23.51
N SER A 408 35.21 1.55 23.85
CA SER A 408 35.94 0.61 23.00
C SER A 408 35.37 0.57 21.58
N PHE A 409 34.07 0.79 21.40
CA PHE A 409 33.41 0.83 20.10
C PHE A 409 33.76 2.10 19.34
N GLN A 410 33.75 3.26 20.00
CA GLN A 410 34.19 4.53 19.40
C GLN A 410 35.62 4.44 18.86
N LEU A 411 36.54 3.80 19.59
CA LEU A 411 37.93 3.61 19.14
C LEU A 411 38.07 2.64 17.95
N ARG A 412 37.08 1.77 17.74
CA ARG A 412 37.04 0.77 16.66
C ARG A 412 36.17 1.22 15.48
N GLN A 413 35.47 2.34 15.59
CA GLN A 413 34.80 2.98 14.46
C GLN A 413 35.87 3.66 13.60
N THR A 414 36.16 3.07 12.44
CA THR A 414 36.99 3.71 11.42
C THR A 414 36.20 4.85 10.80
N GLU A 415 36.66 6.10 10.94
CA GLU A 415 35.97 7.30 10.45
C GLU A 415 35.86 7.41 8.92
N ASP A 416 36.60 6.64 8.13
CA ASP A 416 36.45 6.62 6.67
C ASP A 416 36.50 5.19 6.14
N SER A 417 35.34 4.56 5.96
CA SER A 417 35.24 3.54 4.92
C SER A 417 35.22 4.27 3.58
N GLU A 418 36.28 4.14 2.78
CA GLU A 418 36.24 4.55 1.36
C GLU A 418 35.01 3.89 0.70
N VAL A 419 34.04 4.71 0.31
CA VAL A 419 32.86 4.22 -0.41
C VAL A 419 33.26 3.88 -1.83
N SER A 420 32.77 2.76 -2.34
CA SER A 420 33.06 2.34 -3.70
C SER A 420 32.66 3.41 -4.71
N THR A 421 33.49 3.59 -5.74
CA THR A 421 33.18 4.47 -6.86
C THR A 421 31.87 4.07 -7.56
N GLU A 422 31.55 2.78 -7.57
CA GLU A 422 30.28 2.23 -8.08
C GLU A 422 29.07 2.82 -7.35
N LEU A 423 29.11 2.95 -6.02
CA LEU A 423 27.98 3.49 -5.25
C LEU A 423 27.85 5.01 -5.45
N VAL A 424 28.97 5.73 -5.57
CA VAL A 424 28.96 7.18 -5.85
C VAL A 424 28.39 7.46 -7.24
N ASP A 425 28.79 6.68 -8.25
CA ASP A 425 28.25 6.80 -9.61
C ASP A 425 26.77 6.42 -9.65
N ALA A 426 26.35 5.43 -8.86
CA ALA A 426 24.94 5.08 -8.72
C ALA A 426 24.09 6.23 -8.15
N VAL A 427 24.59 6.96 -7.14
CA VAL A 427 23.91 8.16 -6.63
C VAL A 427 23.71 9.19 -7.75
N ARG A 428 24.75 9.44 -8.56
CA ARG A 428 24.68 10.39 -9.69
C ARG A 428 23.73 9.95 -10.81
N GLN A 429 23.52 8.65 -10.98
CA GLN A 429 22.58 8.11 -11.96
C GLN A 429 21.14 8.10 -11.46
N LEU A 430 20.93 7.78 -10.18
CA LEU A 430 19.61 7.62 -9.58
C LEU A 430 18.99 8.93 -9.13
N LEU A 431 19.81 9.89 -8.67
CA LEU A 431 19.37 11.23 -8.27
C LEU A 431 19.73 12.26 -9.33
N SER A 432 18.76 13.06 -9.74
CA SER A 432 19.00 14.27 -10.50
C SER A 432 19.07 15.47 -9.55
N PHE A 433 20.21 16.17 -9.57
CA PHE A 433 20.41 17.41 -8.83
C PHE A 433 20.18 18.64 -9.73
N PRO A 434 20.01 19.84 -9.15
CA PRO A 434 19.94 21.09 -9.92
C PRO A 434 21.24 21.44 -10.68
N THR A 435 22.37 20.79 -10.36
CA THR A 435 23.66 20.93 -11.04
C THR A 435 23.83 19.89 -12.16
N ALA A 436 24.58 20.27 -13.21
CA ALA A 436 24.71 19.46 -14.42
C ALA A 436 25.33 18.07 -14.13
N THR A 437 24.57 17.01 -14.43
CA THR A 437 25.01 15.62 -14.37
C THR A 437 25.69 15.19 -15.66
N ASN A 438 26.84 14.52 -15.56
CA ASN A 438 27.50 13.86 -16.70
C ASN A 438 26.87 12.48 -16.96
N TRP A 439 25.90 12.40 -17.88
CA TRP A 439 25.32 11.12 -18.31
C TRP A 439 26.33 10.30 -19.13
N ARG A 440 26.68 9.10 -18.68
CA ARG A 440 27.55 8.13 -19.39
C ARG A 440 26.82 7.09 -20.25
N GLY A 441 25.73 7.47 -20.94
CA GLY A 441 24.84 6.50 -21.63
C GLY A 441 25.52 5.75 -22.79
N TYR A 442 26.49 6.39 -23.44
CA TYR A 442 27.29 5.76 -24.49
C TYR A 442 28.20 4.65 -23.96
N GLU A 443 28.73 4.78 -22.74
CA GLU A 443 29.56 3.75 -22.13
C GLU A 443 28.74 2.50 -21.78
N GLU A 444 27.51 2.69 -21.28
CA GLU A 444 26.58 1.59 -20.98
C GLU A 444 26.11 0.86 -22.25
N LEU A 445 25.80 1.62 -23.32
CA LEU A 445 25.44 1.03 -24.60
C LEU A 445 26.62 0.23 -25.18
N THR A 446 27.84 0.78 -25.09
CA THR A 446 29.06 0.10 -25.54
C THR A 446 29.28 -1.19 -24.74
N ALA A 447 29.18 -1.12 -23.41
CA ALA A 447 29.28 -2.30 -22.55
C ALA A 447 28.22 -3.37 -22.87
N TYR A 448 26.98 -2.98 -23.18
CA TYR A 448 25.92 -3.91 -23.61
C TYR A 448 26.23 -4.57 -24.96
N VAL A 449 26.72 -3.79 -25.93
CA VAL A 449 27.07 -4.28 -27.27
C VAL A 449 28.25 -5.25 -27.20
N GLU A 450 29.28 -4.91 -26.44
CA GLU A 450 30.53 -5.68 -26.31
C GLU A 450 30.40 -6.90 -25.38
N ALA A 451 29.48 -6.87 -24.41
CA ALA A 451 29.27 -7.99 -23.49
C ALA A 451 28.73 -9.23 -24.20
N ASN A 452 29.34 -10.38 -23.87
CA ASN A 452 28.85 -11.69 -24.29
C ASN A 452 27.37 -11.85 -23.89
N PRO A 453 26.47 -12.28 -24.79
CA PRO A 453 25.03 -12.42 -24.49
C PRO A 453 24.71 -13.22 -23.23
N ARG A 454 25.55 -14.19 -22.86
CA ARG A 454 25.41 -14.99 -21.62
C ARG A 454 25.79 -14.24 -20.35
N GLN A 455 26.48 -13.10 -20.47
CA GLN A 455 26.97 -12.28 -19.36
C GLN A 455 26.20 -10.96 -19.20
N ARG A 456 25.25 -10.68 -20.09
CA ARG A 456 24.41 -9.48 -20.03
C ARG A 456 23.52 -9.50 -18.80
N CYS A 457 23.25 -8.31 -18.26
CA CYS A 457 22.29 -8.13 -17.18
C CYS A 457 20.89 -8.48 -17.70
N SER A 458 20.18 -9.34 -16.97
CA SER A 458 18.81 -9.78 -17.31
C SER A 458 17.72 -8.97 -16.63
N LEU A 459 18.10 -8.09 -15.70
CA LEU A 459 17.20 -7.32 -14.84
C LEU A 459 17.42 -5.80 -14.96
N GLY A 460 18.26 -5.32 -15.88
CA GLY A 460 18.56 -3.90 -16.06
C GLY A 460 19.73 -3.63 -17.01
N THR A 461 20.43 -2.50 -16.83
CA THR A 461 21.58 -2.11 -17.66
C THR A 461 22.77 -3.06 -17.47
N THR A 462 23.47 -3.37 -18.57
CA THR A 462 24.69 -4.21 -18.53
C THR A 462 25.88 -3.33 -18.19
N SER A 463 26.35 -3.43 -16.94
CA SER A 463 27.63 -2.84 -16.51
C SER A 463 28.80 -3.80 -16.73
N GLN A 464 30.04 -3.35 -16.51
CA GLN A 464 31.24 -4.21 -16.57
C GLN A 464 31.27 -5.29 -15.47
N HIS A 465 30.42 -5.20 -14.44
CA HIS A 465 30.41 -6.10 -13.28
C HIS A 465 29.02 -6.72 -13.06
N VAL A 466 28.73 -7.80 -13.79
CA VAL A 466 27.46 -8.55 -13.67
C VAL A 466 27.70 -9.86 -12.91
N GLY A 467 27.09 -9.99 -11.73
CA GLY A 467 27.19 -11.16 -10.85
C GLY A 467 26.10 -12.22 -11.10
N GLU A 468 26.33 -13.46 -10.65
CA GLU A 468 25.31 -14.51 -10.64
C GLU A 468 24.38 -14.33 -9.43
N LEU A 469 23.07 -14.28 -9.68
CA LEU A 469 22.04 -14.34 -8.65
C LEU A 469 21.76 -15.80 -8.27
N SER A 470 21.90 -16.13 -6.99
CA SER A 470 21.51 -17.42 -6.42
C SER A 470 20.17 -17.32 -5.69
N SER A 471 19.37 -18.39 -5.74
CA SER A 471 18.04 -18.46 -5.11
C SER A 471 18.00 -18.03 -3.62
N PRO A 472 19.00 -18.34 -2.76
CA PRO A 472 19.00 -17.93 -1.36
C PRO A 472 19.08 -16.41 -1.12
N LYS A 473 19.51 -15.64 -2.13
CA LYS A 473 19.69 -14.18 -2.06
C LYS A 473 18.53 -13.40 -2.68
N MET A 474 17.44 -14.08 -3.04
CA MET A 474 16.27 -13.50 -3.68
C MET A 474 15.06 -13.58 -2.72
N PRO A 475 14.02 -12.74 -2.91
CA PRO A 475 12.75 -12.93 -2.24
C PRO A 475 12.24 -14.37 -2.42
N PRO A 476 11.63 -14.98 -1.39
CA PRO A 476 11.21 -16.37 -1.43
C PRO A 476 10.38 -16.73 -2.68
N ALA A 477 10.60 -17.95 -3.19
CA ALA A 477 10.00 -18.50 -4.42
C ALA A 477 10.38 -17.85 -5.76
N THR A 478 11.01 -16.67 -5.77
CA THR A 478 11.39 -15.96 -7.02
C THR A 478 12.18 -16.88 -7.96
N LYS A 479 11.53 -17.39 -9.01
CA LYS A 479 12.18 -18.28 -9.97
C LYS A 479 13.21 -17.53 -10.79
N VAL A 480 14.44 -18.03 -10.78
CA VAL A 480 15.58 -17.48 -11.50
C VAL A 480 15.54 -17.92 -12.98
N GLN A 481 14.41 -17.76 -13.66
CA GLN A 481 14.28 -18.23 -15.05
C GLN A 481 14.84 -17.19 -16.04
N ALA A 482 15.68 -17.64 -16.98
CA ALA A 482 16.21 -16.80 -18.05
C ALA A 482 15.14 -16.59 -19.14
N PHE A 483 14.73 -15.35 -19.39
CA PHE A 483 14.21 -14.96 -20.69
C PHE A 483 15.39 -14.53 -21.57
N SER A 484 16.17 -15.50 -22.04
CA SER A 484 16.96 -15.26 -23.25
C SER A 484 16.08 -15.63 -24.43
N ASN A 485 15.71 -14.65 -25.26
CA ASN A 485 15.09 -14.88 -26.57
C ASN A 485 16.01 -15.61 -27.57
N ARG A 486 17.16 -16.14 -27.15
CA ARG A 486 18.02 -17.00 -27.97
C ARG A 486 18.71 -18.05 -27.08
N LEU A 487 18.24 -19.29 -27.10
CA LEU A 487 19.02 -20.54 -27.33
C LEU A 487 18.24 -21.80 -26.89
N PRO A 488 18.54 -22.96 -27.51
CA PRO A 488 17.63 -24.09 -27.67
C PRO A 488 17.49 -24.90 -26.38
N GLY A 489 16.34 -25.59 -26.30
CA GLY A 489 15.93 -26.37 -25.16
C GLY A 489 16.94 -27.42 -24.68
N GLY A 490 16.85 -27.68 -23.38
CA GLY A 490 17.39 -28.87 -22.74
C GLY A 490 18.76 -28.67 -22.08
N MET A 491 18.77 -28.24 -20.82
CA MET A 491 19.75 -28.70 -19.83
C MET A 491 19.13 -28.74 -18.43
N ILE A 492 19.55 -29.75 -17.66
CA ILE A 492 19.07 -30.17 -16.32
C ILE A 492 19.57 -29.23 -15.18
N ALA A 493 20.32 -28.17 -15.50
CA ALA A 493 20.81 -27.23 -14.51
C ALA A 493 19.78 -26.12 -14.24
N GLU A 494 19.56 -25.77 -12.97
CA GLU A 494 18.74 -24.61 -12.60
C GLU A 494 19.23 -23.36 -13.35
N PRO A 495 18.35 -22.62 -14.05
CA PRO A 495 18.74 -21.41 -14.73
C PRO A 495 19.26 -20.37 -13.73
N LYS A 496 20.41 -19.75 -14.04
CA LYS A 496 21.02 -18.69 -13.22
C LYS A 496 20.78 -17.34 -13.88
N ARG A 497 20.27 -16.35 -13.15
CA ARG A 497 20.10 -14.96 -13.62
C ARG A 497 21.38 -14.20 -13.32
N ARG A 498 21.68 -13.27 -14.22
CA ARG A 498 22.79 -12.34 -14.07
C ARG A 498 22.23 -10.95 -13.89
N ALA A 499 22.71 -10.24 -12.88
CA ALA A 499 22.24 -8.90 -12.54
C ALA A 499 23.41 -8.00 -12.13
N ALA A 500 23.26 -6.71 -12.37
CA ALA A 500 24.14 -5.70 -11.81
C ALA A 500 24.06 -5.73 -10.27
N ASN A 501 25.16 -5.39 -9.60
CA ASN A 501 25.29 -5.48 -8.14
C ASN A 501 24.18 -4.72 -7.39
N LEU A 502 23.83 -3.52 -7.84
CA LEU A 502 22.78 -2.69 -7.23
C LEU A 502 21.39 -3.32 -7.33
N LEU A 503 21.07 -3.95 -8.46
CA LEU A 503 19.78 -4.65 -8.62
C LEU A 503 19.73 -5.88 -7.73
N ALA A 504 20.82 -6.65 -7.68
CA ALA A 504 20.95 -7.78 -6.76
C ALA A 504 20.75 -7.34 -5.30
N LEU A 505 21.34 -6.21 -4.93
CA LEU A 505 21.22 -5.60 -3.61
C LEU A 505 19.78 -5.20 -3.29
N GLY A 506 19.04 -4.62 -4.23
CA GLY A 506 17.62 -4.27 -4.05
C GLY A 506 16.75 -5.50 -3.72
N TYR A 507 16.95 -6.61 -4.44
CA TYR A 507 16.26 -7.87 -4.14
C TYR A 507 16.67 -8.48 -2.79
N GLN A 508 17.94 -8.39 -2.41
CA GLN A 508 18.44 -8.85 -1.10
C GLN A 508 17.85 -8.01 0.05
N LEU A 509 17.81 -6.68 -0.11
CA LEU A 509 17.20 -5.77 0.84
C LEU A 509 15.72 -6.07 1.02
N MET A 510 15.00 -6.34 -0.07
CA MET A 510 13.60 -6.75 -0.01
C MET A 510 13.44 -8.06 0.79
N ALA A 511 14.25 -9.07 0.49
CA ALA A 511 14.18 -10.38 1.14
C ALA A 511 14.40 -10.33 2.66
N VAL A 512 15.33 -9.49 3.13
CA VAL A 512 15.63 -9.33 4.57
C VAL A 512 14.69 -8.32 5.24
N GLY A 513 14.35 -7.25 4.51
CA GLY A 513 13.66 -6.07 5.00
C GLY A 513 12.13 -6.18 5.06
N ALA A 514 11.52 -7.15 4.38
CA ALA A 514 10.07 -7.37 4.41
C ALA A 514 9.68 -8.60 5.26
N ASN A 515 8.46 -8.59 5.80
CA ASN A 515 7.89 -9.70 6.58
C ASN A 515 7.32 -10.82 5.70
N PHE A 516 8.20 -11.53 4.99
CA PHE A 516 7.80 -12.67 4.17
C PHE A 516 7.27 -13.85 5.01
N PRO A 517 6.29 -14.63 4.51
CA PRO A 517 5.89 -15.88 5.15
C PRO A 517 7.02 -16.92 5.08
N LYS A 518 7.11 -17.80 6.09
CA LYS A 518 8.18 -18.81 6.22
C LYS A 518 8.25 -19.80 5.05
N THR A 519 7.12 -20.03 4.38
CA THR A 519 7.02 -20.89 3.20
C THR A 519 6.33 -20.13 2.08
N VAL A 520 7.04 -19.91 0.99
CA VAL A 520 6.49 -19.29 -0.23
C VAL A 520 6.68 -20.26 -1.38
N LYS A 521 5.60 -20.54 -2.12
CA LYS A 521 5.61 -21.46 -3.26
C LYS A 521 5.48 -20.74 -4.62
N ASN A 522 5.03 -19.49 -4.63
CA ASN A 522 4.74 -18.70 -5.83
C ASN A 522 5.43 -17.33 -5.76
N ASP A 523 5.84 -16.82 -6.92
CA ASP A 523 6.43 -15.48 -7.04
C ASP A 523 5.46 -14.40 -6.51
N PRO A 524 5.93 -13.42 -5.73
CA PRO A 524 5.08 -12.33 -5.25
C PRO A 524 4.72 -11.36 -6.37
N LEU A 525 3.55 -10.70 -6.25
CA LEU A 525 3.27 -9.46 -6.97
C LEU A 525 3.65 -8.28 -6.08
N TYR A 526 4.27 -7.25 -6.63
CA TYR A 526 4.71 -6.06 -5.92
C TYR A 526 3.66 -4.95 -6.07
N LEU A 527 3.14 -4.51 -4.93
CA LEU A 527 2.25 -3.37 -4.83
C LEU A 527 3.06 -2.15 -4.40
N HIS A 528 3.18 -1.18 -5.30
CA HIS A 528 3.86 0.08 -5.06
C HIS A 528 2.80 1.13 -4.74
N PHE A 529 2.84 1.72 -3.54
CA PHE A 529 2.06 2.92 -3.24
C PHE A 529 2.97 4.13 -3.29
N SER A 530 2.43 5.26 -3.74
CA SER A 530 3.13 6.54 -3.65
C SER A 530 2.32 7.57 -2.88
N LEU A 531 3.01 8.45 -2.17
CA LEU A 531 2.41 9.65 -1.62
C LEU A 531 1.96 10.57 -2.76
N PRO A 532 0.79 11.23 -2.65
CA PRO A 532 0.33 12.19 -3.65
C PRO A 532 1.36 13.29 -3.87
N LYS A 533 1.37 13.85 -5.09
CA LYS A 533 2.26 14.97 -5.43
C LYS A 533 2.03 16.15 -4.47
N GLY A 534 3.10 16.61 -3.84
CA GLY A 534 3.02 17.70 -2.86
C GLY A 534 2.71 17.27 -1.44
N ALA A 535 2.88 15.98 -1.11
CA ALA A 535 2.65 15.47 0.22
C ALA A 535 3.59 16.10 1.26
N SER A 536 3.09 16.32 2.47
CA SER A 536 3.89 16.81 3.59
C SER A 536 4.74 15.69 4.22
N PRO A 537 5.86 16.05 4.90
CA PRO A 537 6.61 15.10 5.72
C PRO A 537 5.76 14.40 6.80
N GLU A 538 4.71 15.06 7.30
CA GLU A 538 3.83 14.50 8.31
C GLU A 538 2.93 13.39 7.75
N LEU A 539 2.41 13.54 6.52
CA LEU A 539 1.65 12.46 5.86
C LEU A 539 2.51 11.20 5.69
N ARG A 540 3.81 11.37 5.35
CA ARG A 540 4.77 10.26 5.32
C ARG A 540 4.91 9.58 6.69
N ALA A 541 5.01 10.36 7.77
CA ALA A 541 5.13 9.83 9.13
C ALA A 541 3.87 9.07 9.59
N ILE A 542 2.68 9.60 9.28
CA ILE A 542 1.40 8.92 9.58
C ILE A 542 1.30 7.61 8.79
N TRP A 543 1.71 7.61 7.52
CA TRP A 543 1.72 6.41 6.71
C TRP A 543 2.71 5.36 7.23
N GLN A 544 3.91 5.77 7.63
CA GLN A 544 4.89 4.93 8.30
C GLN A 544 4.31 4.28 9.56
N LYS A 545 3.69 5.08 10.44
CA LYS A 545 3.06 4.63 11.68
C LYS A 545 1.95 3.62 11.41
N PHE A 546 1.08 3.88 10.42
CA PHE A 546 0.03 2.97 10.03
C PHE A 546 0.57 1.61 9.56
N LEU A 547 1.57 1.61 8.67
CA LEU A 547 2.15 0.37 8.14
C LEU A 547 2.90 -0.40 9.23
N GLN A 548 3.58 0.29 10.15
CA GLN A 548 4.26 -0.33 11.28
C GLN A 548 3.25 -1.00 12.24
N GLN A 549 2.18 -0.30 12.63
CA GLN A 549 1.10 -0.86 13.45
C GLN A 549 0.41 -2.04 12.77
N THR A 550 0.26 -1.98 11.44
CA THR A 550 -0.30 -3.10 10.69
C THR A 550 0.66 -4.29 10.69
N ALA A 551 1.97 -4.05 10.61
CA ALA A 551 3.00 -5.09 10.67
C ALA A 551 3.10 -5.75 12.07
N GLU A 552 2.84 -5.02 13.15
CA GLU A 552 2.79 -5.54 14.53
C GLU A 552 1.72 -6.64 14.71
N VAL A 553 0.69 -6.67 13.86
CA VAL A 553 -0.29 -7.78 13.83
C VAL A 553 0.40 -9.14 13.59
N ASN A 554 1.53 -9.15 12.87
CA ASN A 554 2.35 -10.34 12.67
C ASN A 554 3.82 -9.96 12.42
N GLU A 555 4.57 -9.70 13.48
CA GLU A 555 5.98 -9.24 13.39
C GLU A 555 6.87 -10.18 12.56
N ASP A 556 6.62 -11.49 12.64
CA ASP A 556 7.42 -12.54 12.00
C ASP A 556 6.85 -13.05 10.66
N GLY A 557 5.87 -12.37 10.06
CA GLY A 557 5.30 -12.83 8.80
C GLY A 557 4.27 -11.92 8.14
N ALA A 558 3.63 -12.46 7.11
CA ALA A 558 2.70 -11.67 6.31
C ALA A 558 1.41 -11.32 7.08
N VAL A 559 0.82 -10.19 6.73
CA VAL A 559 -0.48 -9.75 7.24
C VAL A 559 -1.50 -9.87 6.13
N THR A 560 -2.58 -10.60 6.38
CA THR A 560 -3.67 -10.74 5.42
C THR A 560 -4.91 -9.99 5.88
N VAL A 561 -5.93 -9.93 5.03
CA VAL A 561 -7.25 -9.40 5.40
C VAL A 561 -8.20 -10.56 5.63
N ASP A 562 -9.13 -10.43 6.58
CA ASP A 562 -10.24 -11.37 6.72
C ASP A 562 -11.04 -11.41 5.41
N GLU A 563 -10.81 -12.46 4.61
CA GLU A 563 -11.42 -12.57 3.30
C GLU A 563 -12.95 -12.69 3.39
N LEU A 564 -13.50 -13.32 4.42
CA LEU A 564 -14.95 -13.44 4.57
C LEU A 564 -15.59 -12.07 4.79
N GLN A 565 -15.04 -11.29 5.72
CA GLN A 565 -15.53 -9.93 5.99
C GLN A 565 -15.30 -9.00 4.80
N LEU A 566 -14.18 -9.14 4.10
CA LEU A 566 -13.87 -8.34 2.91
C LEU A 566 -14.82 -8.64 1.76
N TYR A 567 -15.14 -9.91 1.49
CA TYR A 567 -15.96 -10.30 0.34
C TYR A 567 -17.46 -10.22 0.62
N ARG A 568 -17.89 -10.40 1.87
CA ARG A 568 -19.31 -10.31 2.26
C ARG A 568 -19.72 -8.86 2.53
N ASP A 569 -18.97 -8.21 3.41
CA ASP A 569 -19.37 -6.94 4.05
C ASP A 569 -18.51 -5.76 3.57
N ASN A 570 -17.46 -6.01 2.78
CA ASN A 570 -16.44 -5.02 2.39
C ASN A 570 -15.74 -4.38 3.59
N ILE A 571 -15.65 -5.12 4.70
CA ILE A 571 -14.96 -4.69 5.92
C ILE A 571 -13.52 -5.19 5.86
N LYS A 572 -12.58 -4.31 6.21
CA LYS A 572 -11.13 -4.56 6.12
C LYS A 572 -10.63 -4.80 7.53
N VAL A 573 -10.39 -6.07 7.88
CA VAL A 573 -9.79 -6.44 9.16
C VAL A 573 -8.49 -7.17 8.89
N PHE A 574 -7.38 -6.57 9.30
CA PHE A 574 -6.06 -7.18 9.17
C PHE A 574 -5.88 -8.29 10.20
N LYS A 575 -5.30 -9.41 9.77
CA LYS A 575 -5.07 -10.60 10.60
C LYS A 575 -3.72 -11.22 10.26
N ALA A 576 -3.09 -11.79 11.28
CA ALA A 576 -1.86 -12.56 11.11
C ALA A 576 -2.09 -13.78 10.22
N ASN A 577 -1.18 -14.03 9.28
CA ASN A 577 -1.23 -15.24 8.46
C ASN A 577 0.18 -15.73 8.11
N LYS A 578 0.41 -17.03 8.32
CA LYS A 578 1.73 -17.64 8.17
C LYS A 578 2.11 -17.97 6.71
N VAL A 579 1.16 -17.90 5.78
CA VAL A 579 1.30 -18.44 4.42
C VAL A 579 0.99 -17.39 3.35
N VAL A 580 0.00 -16.52 3.57
CA VAL A 580 -0.50 -15.56 2.57
C VAL A 580 -0.68 -14.17 3.17
N GLY A 581 -0.54 -13.12 2.37
CA GLY A 581 -0.77 -11.74 2.78
C GLY A 581 0.22 -10.75 2.18
N LEU A 582 0.20 -9.54 2.74
CA LEU A 582 1.15 -8.46 2.52
C LEU A 582 2.40 -8.70 3.38
N ALA A 583 3.56 -8.76 2.73
CA ALA A 583 4.85 -8.73 3.43
C ALA A 583 5.22 -7.28 3.71
N LEU A 584 4.79 -6.76 4.87
CA LEU A 584 5.00 -5.36 5.21
C LEU A 584 6.48 -5.06 5.52
N PRO A 585 6.95 -3.81 5.30
CA PRO A 585 8.34 -3.43 5.60
C PRO A 585 8.61 -3.47 7.11
N LYS A 586 9.77 -4.02 7.51
CA LYS A 586 10.21 -4.10 8.92
C LYS A 586 10.69 -2.77 9.50
N ARG A 587 11.01 -1.81 8.65
CA ARG A 587 11.65 -0.54 9.03
C ARG A 587 10.94 0.63 8.37
N ALA A 588 10.77 1.72 9.11
CA ALA A 588 10.17 2.95 8.61
C ALA A 588 10.98 3.59 7.46
N GLU A 589 12.31 3.40 7.43
CA GLU A 589 13.19 3.91 6.37
C GLU A 589 12.89 3.32 4.97
N PHE A 590 12.17 2.19 4.89
CA PHE A 590 11.70 1.59 3.65
C PHE A 590 10.42 2.23 3.09
N ILE A 591 9.89 3.24 3.77
CA ILE A 591 8.67 3.96 3.41
C ILE A 591 9.06 5.42 3.23
N ASN A 592 9.20 5.89 1.99
CA ASN A 592 9.60 7.27 1.69
C ASN A 592 8.54 7.98 0.82
N SER A 593 8.91 8.51 -0.36
CA SER A 593 7.94 8.96 -1.37
C SER A 593 7.06 7.83 -1.89
N THR A 594 7.62 6.61 -1.90
CA THR A 594 6.97 5.37 -2.29
C THR A 594 7.22 4.28 -1.25
N VAL A 595 6.38 3.24 -1.27
CA VAL A 595 6.58 1.99 -0.54
C VAL A 595 6.24 0.82 -1.43
N THR A 596 7.12 -0.17 -1.47
CA THR A 596 6.88 -1.44 -2.16
C THR A 596 6.48 -2.52 -1.17
N ILE A 597 5.33 -3.15 -1.39
CA ILE A 597 4.76 -4.19 -0.55
C ILE A 597 4.55 -5.47 -1.39
N PRO A 598 5.34 -6.53 -1.18
CA PRO A 598 5.09 -7.82 -1.79
C PRO A 598 3.77 -8.44 -1.32
N THR A 599 2.99 -8.99 -2.25
CA THR A 599 1.70 -9.65 -2.02
C THR A 599 1.78 -11.12 -2.39
N ILE A 600 1.34 -12.00 -1.48
CA ILE A 600 1.47 -13.47 -1.63
C ILE A 600 0.13 -14.12 -1.32
N TRP A 601 -0.34 -15.00 -2.21
CA TRP A 601 -1.67 -15.62 -2.08
C TRP A 601 -1.65 -17.16 -2.03
N GLY A 602 -0.50 -17.76 -1.70
CA GLY A 602 -0.39 -19.21 -1.55
C GLY A 602 -0.51 -19.94 -2.89
N GLU A 603 -1.07 -21.15 -2.89
CA GLU A 603 -1.25 -21.98 -4.10
C GLU A 603 -2.45 -21.55 -4.96
N VAL A 604 -2.46 -20.29 -5.39
CA VAL A 604 -3.42 -19.78 -6.39
C VAL A 604 -2.72 -19.52 -7.70
N ASN A 605 -3.49 -19.51 -8.80
CA ASN A 605 -2.96 -19.10 -10.10
C ASN A 605 -2.69 -17.58 -10.15
N ASN A 606 -1.84 -17.15 -11.08
CA ASN A 606 -1.45 -15.73 -11.22
C ASN A 606 -2.64 -14.79 -11.45
N SER A 607 -3.70 -15.25 -12.14
CA SER A 607 -4.90 -14.45 -12.38
C SER A 607 -5.68 -14.18 -11.09
N VAL A 608 -5.82 -15.18 -10.21
CA VAL A 608 -6.48 -15.01 -8.90
C VAL A 608 -5.61 -14.14 -8.00
N ALA A 609 -4.30 -14.37 -7.97
CA ALA A 609 -3.36 -13.52 -7.23
C ALA A 609 -3.50 -12.05 -7.66
N LEU A 610 -3.52 -11.78 -8.96
CA LEU A 610 -3.72 -10.44 -9.51
C LEU A 610 -5.06 -9.83 -9.08
N LEU A 611 -6.16 -10.57 -9.18
CA LEU A 611 -7.49 -10.08 -8.78
C LEU A 611 -7.55 -9.75 -7.28
N LYS A 612 -6.95 -10.59 -6.43
CA LYS A 612 -6.89 -10.36 -4.97
C LYS A 612 -6.00 -9.18 -4.62
N SER A 613 -4.81 -9.08 -5.22
CA SER A 613 -3.89 -7.96 -4.99
C SER A 613 -4.48 -6.64 -5.48
N LEU A 614 -5.08 -6.61 -6.68
CA LEU A 614 -5.73 -5.41 -7.21
C LEU A 614 -6.93 -4.98 -6.37
N ARG A 615 -7.74 -5.95 -5.93
CA ARG A 615 -8.86 -5.71 -5.02
C ARG A 615 -8.39 -5.00 -3.75
N LEU A 616 -7.32 -5.49 -3.13
CA LEU A 616 -6.76 -4.91 -1.91
C LEU A 616 -6.11 -3.55 -2.16
N ALA A 617 -5.35 -3.41 -3.25
CA ALA A 617 -4.74 -2.15 -3.67
C ALA A 617 -5.79 -1.04 -3.83
N LEU A 618 -6.86 -1.30 -4.57
CA LEU A 618 -7.94 -0.34 -4.77
C LEU A 618 -8.69 -0.01 -3.47
N GLU A 619 -8.91 -1.00 -2.60
CA GLU A 619 -9.52 -0.75 -1.29
C GLU A 619 -8.67 0.15 -0.38
N MET A 620 -7.34 0.06 -0.46
CA MET A 620 -6.42 0.92 0.30
C MET A 620 -6.27 2.29 -0.37
N SER A 621 -6.01 2.34 -1.68
CA SER A 621 -5.83 3.56 -2.46
C SER A 621 -7.04 4.48 -2.46
N LEU A 622 -8.26 3.94 -2.60
CA LEU A 622 -9.49 4.74 -2.66
C LEU A 622 -10.07 5.06 -1.27
N ALA A 623 -9.37 4.71 -0.20
CA ALA A 623 -9.78 5.09 1.15
C ALA A 623 -9.64 6.59 1.34
N LEU A 624 -10.61 7.21 2.01
CA LEU A 624 -10.66 8.67 2.23
C LEU A 624 -9.47 9.15 3.08
N GLU A 625 -8.92 8.27 3.90
CA GLU A 625 -7.80 8.52 4.79
C GLU A 625 -6.45 8.58 4.07
N PHE A 626 -6.32 7.89 2.94
CA PHE A 626 -5.06 7.77 2.19
C PHE A 626 -5.17 8.46 0.84
N GLY A 627 -6.00 7.96 -0.08
CA GLY A 627 -6.12 8.55 -1.42
C GLY A 627 -4.84 8.38 -2.26
N PHE A 628 -4.04 7.34 -2.01
CA PHE A 628 -2.71 7.17 -2.60
C PHE A 628 -2.75 6.48 -3.95
N PRO A 629 -2.04 6.99 -4.98
CA PRO A 629 -1.88 6.26 -6.22
C PRO A 629 -1.07 4.97 -6.03
N PHE A 630 -1.26 4.00 -6.93
CA PHE A 630 -0.59 2.71 -6.85
C PHE A 630 -0.16 2.16 -8.22
N ILE A 631 0.88 1.32 -8.20
CA ILE A 631 1.30 0.47 -9.32
C ILE A 631 1.33 -0.99 -8.82
N LEU A 632 0.66 -1.89 -9.52
CA LEU A 632 0.72 -3.33 -9.27
C LEU A 632 1.49 -4.00 -10.41
N SER A 633 2.65 -4.56 -10.10
CA SER A 633 3.53 -5.20 -11.08
C SER A 633 4.08 -6.54 -10.57
N ALA A 634 4.54 -7.39 -11.49
CA ALA A 634 5.38 -8.54 -11.16
C ALA A 634 6.85 -8.14 -10.93
N ASN A 635 7.23 -6.91 -11.26
CA ASN A 635 8.59 -6.40 -11.14
C ASN A 635 8.76 -5.55 -9.88
N LEU A 636 9.96 -5.65 -9.29
CA LEU A 636 10.38 -4.80 -8.17
C LEU A 636 10.70 -3.36 -8.62
N GLU A 637 11.29 -3.20 -9.81
CA GLU A 637 11.62 -1.88 -10.37
C GLU A 637 10.44 -1.37 -11.20
N VAL A 638 10.10 -0.10 -11.01
CA VAL A 638 9.05 0.59 -11.77
C VAL A 638 9.55 1.97 -12.21
N GLU A 639 9.03 2.45 -13.34
CA GLU A 639 9.25 3.83 -13.72
C GLU A 639 8.55 4.76 -12.71
N PRO A 640 9.19 5.85 -12.25
CA PRO A 640 8.61 6.79 -11.30
C PRO A 640 7.58 7.73 -11.96
N THR A 641 6.78 7.22 -12.90
CA THR A 641 5.79 7.99 -13.66
C THR A 641 4.38 7.77 -13.09
N TRP A 642 3.96 8.68 -12.23
CA TRP A 642 2.69 8.60 -11.49
C TRP A 642 1.56 9.43 -12.14
N ASN A 643 1.46 9.33 -13.47
CA ASN A 643 0.50 10.10 -14.27
C ASN A 643 -0.93 9.55 -14.17
N ALA A 644 -1.07 8.25 -13.88
CA ALA A 644 -2.35 7.61 -13.59
C ALA A 644 -2.51 7.41 -12.08
N PHE A 645 -3.76 7.38 -11.62
CA PHE A 645 -4.04 7.08 -10.21
C PHE A 645 -3.73 5.61 -9.88
N GLY A 646 -4.07 4.69 -10.78
CA GLY A 646 -3.73 3.27 -10.64
C GLY A 646 -3.13 2.70 -11.93
N SER A 647 -2.05 1.94 -11.82
CA SER A 647 -1.46 1.18 -12.92
C SER A 647 -1.34 -0.30 -12.58
N VAL A 648 -1.68 -1.19 -13.52
CA VAL A 648 -1.59 -2.64 -13.36
C VAL A 648 -0.93 -3.24 -14.57
N GLU A 649 0.22 -3.86 -14.36
CA GLU A 649 1.01 -4.48 -15.41
C GLU A 649 0.69 -5.98 -15.54
N GLY A 650 0.85 -6.52 -16.74
CA GLY A 650 0.72 -7.96 -16.99
C GLY A 650 -0.70 -8.52 -16.90
N ILE A 651 -1.74 -7.70 -17.13
CA ILE A 651 -3.13 -8.18 -17.16
C ILE A 651 -3.31 -9.22 -18.28
N PRO A 652 -3.71 -10.46 -17.97
CA PRO A 652 -4.02 -11.46 -18.98
C PRO A 652 -5.18 -11.01 -19.89
N SER A 653 -5.12 -11.34 -21.18
CA SER A 653 -6.17 -10.98 -22.15
C SER A 653 -7.57 -11.46 -21.74
N SER A 654 -7.66 -12.59 -21.02
CA SER A 654 -8.91 -13.11 -20.49
C SER A 654 -9.55 -12.24 -19.40
N LEU A 655 -8.78 -11.36 -18.75
CA LEU A 655 -9.25 -10.45 -17.70
C LEU A 655 -9.41 -9.00 -18.19
N GLN A 656 -8.90 -8.65 -19.38
CA GLN A 656 -9.03 -7.29 -19.94
C GLN A 656 -10.47 -6.79 -20.06
N PRO A 657 -11.50 -7.59 -20.40
CA PRO A 657 -12.88 -7.09 -20.40
C PRO A 657 -13.36 -6.62 -19.01
N LEU A 658 -12.84 -7.24 -17.95
CA LEU A 658 -13.14 -6.87 -16.57
C LEU A 658 -12.32 -5.66 -16.11
N LEU A 659 -11.01 -5.67 -16.41
CA LEU A 659 -10.01 -4.76 -15.84
C LEU A 659 -9.53 -3.66 -16.80
N GLY A 660 -9.92 -3.66 -18.07
CA GLY A 660 -9.43 -2.73 -19.08
C GLY A 660 -7.96 -2.91 -19.43
N ASN A 661 -7.29 -1.81 -19.76
CA ASN A 661 -5.88 -1.74 -20.16
C ASN A 661 -4.91 -1.63 -18.96
N GLY A 662 -5.43 -1.59 -17.74
CA GLY A 662 -4.61 -1.47 -16.53
C GLY A 662 -4.23 -0.04 -16.14
N GLN A 663 -4.71 1.00 -16.83
CA GLN A 663 -4.53 2.39 -16.41
C GLN A 663 -5.84 2.99 -15.94
N TYR A 664 -5.86 3.49 -14.70
CA TYR A 664 -7.07 3.97 -14.05
C TYR A 664 -6.92 5.41 -13.58
N CYS A 665 -7.87 6.24 -13.97
CA CYS A 665 -8.10 7.56 -13.39
C CYS A 665 -9.19 7.47 -12.31
N ARG A 666 -9.30 8.52 -11.49
CA ARG A 666 -10.44 8.67 -10.59
C ARG A 666 -11.64 9.27 -11.31
N ASP A 667 -12.85 8.93 -10.85
CA ASP A 667 -14.09 9.55 -11.37
C ASP A 667 -14.05 11.08 -11.32
N GLY A 668 -13.52 11.62 -10.21
CA GLY A 668 -13.38 13.06 -9.99
C GLY A 668 -12.40 13.76 -10.93
N HIS A 669 -11.45 13.04 -11.55
CA HIS A 669 -10.51 13.62 -12.53
C HIS A 669 -11.17 13.84 -13.90
N LEU A 670 -12.33 13.25 -14.12
CA LEU A 670 -13.02 13.25 -15.40
C LEU A 670 -14.24 14.17 -15.38
N SER A 671 -14.47 14.83 -16.50
CA SER A 671 -15.75 15.50 -16.78
C SER A 671 -16.89 14.47 -16.87
N GLU A 672 -18.12 14.89 -16.61
CA GLU A 672 -19.30 13.99 -16.63
C GLU A 672 -19.44 13.21 -17.95
N LYS A 673 -19.12 13.84 -19.08
CA LYS A 673 -19.16 13.20 -20.41
C LYS A 673 -18.11 12.09 -20.54
N ASN A 674 -16.93 12.26 -19.94
CA ASN A 674 -15.82 11.32 -20.03
C ASN A 674 -15.94 10.17 -19.02
N ARG A 675 -16.57 10.39 -17.86
CA ARG A 675 -16.82 9.35 -16.83
C ARG A 675 -17.50 8.10 -17.37
N LYS A 676 -18.42 8.25 -18.33
CA LYS A 676 -19.12 7.11 -18.94
C LYS A 676 -18.24 6.28 -19.87
N LYS A 677 -17.24 6.89 -20.49
CA LYS A 677 -16.39 6.28 -21.53
C LYS A 677 -15.13 5.61 -20.96
N VAL A 678 -14.56 6.17 -19.90
CA VAL A 678 -13.31 5.69 -19.31
C VAL A 678 -13.61 4.73 -18.16
N LEU A 679 -12.82 3.66 -18.05
CA LEU A 679 -12.88 2.74 -16.92
C LEU A 679 -12.04 3.31 -15.77
N THR A 680 -12.72 3.74 -14.70
CA THR A 680 -12.09 4.38 -13.53
C THR A 680 -11.77 3.38 -12.43
N ALA A 681 -10.90 3.79 -11.49
CA ALA A 681 -10.50 2.97 -10.35
C ALA A 681 -11.71 2.57 -9.49
N GLU A 682 -12.66 3.48 -9.27
CA GLU A 682 -13.89 3.26 -8.53
C GLU A 682 -14.78 2.21 -9.21
N ARG A 683 -14.93 2.27 -10.54
CA ARG A 683 -15.69 1.27 -11.33
C ARG A 683 -15.03 -0.11 -11.29
N VAL A 684 -13.69 -0.19 -11.39
CA VAL A 684 -12.98 -1.47 -11.27
C VAL A 684 -13.16 -2.06 -9.87
N LEU A 685 -13.04 -1.23 -8.83
CA LEU A 685 -13.28 -1.65 -7.45
C LEU A 685 -14.70 -2.22 -7.29
N GLU A 686 -15.72 -1.55 -7.83
CA GLU A 686 -17.11 -2.00 -7.78
C GLU A 686 -17.30 -3.35 -8.51
N ARG A 687 -16.71 -3.51 -9.70
CA ARG A 687 -16.74 -4.79 -10.43
C ARG A 687 -16.15 -5.92 -9.60
N LEU A 688 -15.00 -5.69 -8.96
CA LEU A 688 -14.35 -6.68 -8.10
C LEU A 688 -15.15 -6.96 -6.81
N ARG A 689 -15.83 -5.95 -6.22
CA ARG A 689 -16.79 -6.15 -5.10
C ARG A 689 -17.92 -7.08 -5.51
N CYS A 690 -18.50 -6.85 -6.68
CA CYS A 690 -19.61 -7.64 -7.18
C CYS A 690 -19.19 -9.09 -7.43
N LEU A 691 -18.06 -9.30 -8.12
CA LEU A 691 -17.50 -10.65 -8.32
C LEU A 691 -17.25 -11.39 -7.01
N GLY A 692 -16.64 -10.70 -6.05
CA GLY A 692 -16.39 -11.24 -4.72
C GLY A 692 -17.66 -11.70 -4.00
N LYS A 693 -18.68 -10.84 -3.95
CA LYS A 693 -20.00 -11.15 -3.37
C LYS A 693 -20.68 -12.32 -4.08
N LEU A 694 -20.59 -12.37 -5.40
CA LEU A 694 -21.14 -13.47 -6.19
C LEU A 694 -20.44 -14.79 -5.85
N ALA A 695 -19.11 -14.82 -5.83
CA ALA A 695 -18.32 -16.03 -5.55
C ALA A 695 -18.65 -16.61 -4.16
N VAL A 696 -18.66 -15.78 -3.10
CA VAL A 696 -18.97 -16.26 -1.74
C VAL A 696 -20.45 -16.61 -1.53
N SER A 697 -21.35 -16.15 -2.41
CA SER A 697 -22.77 -16.47 -2.35
C SER A 697 -23.10 -17.84 -2.95
N VAL A 698 -22.27 -18.35 -3.87
CA VAL A 698 -22.56 -19.58 -4.62
C VAL A 698 -21.54 -20.70 -4.40
N ALA A 699 -20.33 -20.39 -3.97
CA ALA A 699 -19.26 -21.37 -3.75
C ALA A 699 -18.87 -21.48 -2.27
N SER A 700 -18.50 -22.69 -1.84
CA SER A 700 -17.86 -22.92 -0.54
C SER A 700 -16.50 -22.21 -0.43
N LEU A 701 -16.06 -21.96 0.80
CA LEU A 701 -14.81 -21.24 1.08
C LEU A 701 -13.58 -21.88 0.42
N GLN A 702 -13.55 -23.19 0.28
CA GLN A 702 -12.44 -23.93 -0.34
C GLN A 702 -12.36 -23.74 -1.85
N LYS A 703 -13.49 -23.53 -2.53
CA LYS A 703 -13.57 -23.43 -4.00
C LYS A 703 -13.87 -22.03 -4.51
N LYS A 704 -13.94 -21.05 -3.61
CA LYS A 704 -14.30 -19.66 -3.95
C LYS A 704 -13.31 -19.04 -4.95
N ASP A 705 -12.03 -19.42 -4.90
CA ASP A 705 -11.00 -18.85 -5.77
C ASP A 705 -11.14 -19.36 -7.21
N ASP A 706 -11.51 -20.64 -7.39
CA ASP A 706 -11.88 -21.21 -8.68
C ASP A 706 -13.14 -20.52 -9.24
N CYS A 707 -14.13 -20.30 -8.38
CA CYS A 707 -15.36 -19.59 -8.75
C CYS A 707 -15.08 -18.15 -9.16
N LEU A 708 -14.23 -17.45 -8.40
CA LEU A 708 -13.81 -16.08 -8.69
C LEU A 708 -13.11 -16.00 -10.05
N TYR A 709 -12.23 -16.95 -10.36
CA TYR A 709 -11.55 -17.03 -11.65
C TYR A 709 -12.53 -17.27 -12.80
N ASP A 710 -13.44 -18.23 -12.65
CA ASP A 710 -14.47 -18.54 -13.65
C ASP A 710 -15.38 -17.33 -13.94
N LEU A 711 -15.80 -16.62 -12.89
CA LEU A 711 -16.61 -15.42 -13.02
C LEU A 711 -15.81 -14.29 -13.69
N ALA A 712 -14.56 -14.06 -13.29
CA ALA A 712 -13.73 -13.03 -13.91
C ALA A 712 -13.55 -13.26 -15.42
N LYS A 713 -13.37 -14.52 -15.85
CA LYS A 713 -13.30 -14.90 -17.27
C LYS A 713 -14.64 -14.71 -18.01
N ALA A 714 -15.76 -14.87 -17.32
CA ALA A 714 -17.09 -14.69 -17.90
C ALA A 714 -17.35 -13.23 -18.35
N ALA A 715 -16.60 -12.25 -17.84
CA ALA A 715 -16.69 -10.85 -18.27
C ALA A 715 -16.46 -10.65 -19.78
N THR A 716 -15.76 -11.58 -20.45
CA THR A 716 -15.62 -11.61 -21.93
C THR A 716 -16.96 -11.62 -22.67
N ARG A 717 -17.99 -12.22 -22.07
CA ARG A 717 -19.37 -12.25 -22.57
C ARG A 717 -20.31 -12.10 -21.38
N PRO A 718 -20.71 -10.87 -21.00
CA PRO A 718 -21.40 -10.60 -19.74
C PRO A 718 -22.58 -11.54 -19.43
N LEU A 719 -23.39 -11.92 -20.41
CA LEU A 719 -24.51 -12.84 -20.15
C LEU A 719 -24.06 -14.22 -19.64
N ASN A 720 -22.83 -14.66 -19.93
CA ASN A 720 -22.29 -15.93 -19.41
C ASN A 720 -22.21 -15.97 -17.89
N PHE A 721 -22.27 -14.82 -17.19
CA PHE A 721 -22.38 -14.82 -15.73
C PHE A 721 -23.56 -15.67 -15.24
N TYR A 722 -24.72 -15.61 -15.90
CA TYR A 722 -25.88 -16.44 -15.53
C TYR A 722 -25.56 -17.93 -15.60
N TYR A 723 -24.90 -18.37 -16.68
CA TYR A 723 -24.51 -19.76 -16.85
C TYR A 723 -23.46 -20.22 -15.82
N VAL A 724 -22.41 -19.42 -15.62
CA VAL A 724 -21.34 -19.75 -14.67
C VAL A 724 -21.88 -19.83 -13.25
N LEU A 725 -22.73 -18.88 -12.84
CA LEU A 725 -23.38 -18.90 -11.52
C LEU A 725 -24.27 -20.13 -11.36
N LEU A 726 -25.14 -20.42 -12.34
CA LEU A 726 -26.00 -21.60 -12.29
C LEU A 726 -25.19 -22.90 -12.20
N ARG A 727 -24.10 -23.00 -12.98
CA ARG A 727 -23.20 -24.16 -12.94
C ARG A 727 -22.58 -24.36 -11.55
N TRP A 728 -22.14 -23.28 -10.91
CA TRP A 728 -21.56 -23.34 -9.57
C TRP A 728 -22.60 -23.71 -8.51
N ILE A 729 -23.80 -23.11 -8.57
CA ILE A 729 -24.90 -23.44 -7.65
C ILE A 729 -25.21 -24.95 -7.70
N LEU A 730 -25.33 -25.51 -8.90
CA LEU A 730 -25.63 -26.94 -9.10
C LEU A 730 -24.47 -27.88 -8.78
N ARG A 731 -23.23 -27.37 -8.76
CA ARG A 731 -22.04 -28.15 -8.37
C ARG A 731 -21.94 -28.26 -6.86
N GLU A 732 -22.38 -27.24 -6.12
CA GLU A 732 -22.27 -27.19 -4.66
C GLU A 732 -23.54 -27.70 -3.95
N GLN A 733 -24.68 -27.76 -4.63
CA GLN A 733 -25.98 -28.14 -4.05
C GLN A 733 -26.76 -29.04 -5.02
N ASP A 734 -27.18 -30.21 -4.54
CA ASP A 734 -27.97 -31.17 -5.34
C ASP A 734 -29.41 -30.67 -5.60
N ASP A 735 -30.03 -30.03 -4.60
CA ASP A 735 -31.36 -29.38 -4.72
C ASP A 735 -31.32 -27.93 -4.18
N PRO A 736 -30.81 -26.98 -4.98
CA PRO A 736 -30.61 -25.61 -4.53
C PRO A 736 -31.93 -24.83 -4.42
N ASN A 737 -32.09 -24.08 -3.32
CA ASN A 737 -33.13 -23.06 -3.23
C ASN A 737 -32.75 -21.84 -4.11
N LEU A 738 -33.06 -21.93 -5.40
CA LEU A 738 -32.75 -20.90 -6.39
C LEU A 738 -33.40 -19.54 -6.07
N GLU A 739 -34.57 -19.55 -5.41
CA GLU A 739 -35.26 -18.32 -5.02
C GLU A 739 -34.46 -17.54 -3.96
N ALA A 740 -34.01 -18.24 -2.91
CA ALA A 740 -33.18 -17.66 -1.86
C ALA A 740 -31.78 -17.23 -2.35
N ILE A 741 -31.17 -18.02 -3.24
CA ILE A 741 -29.87 -17.69 -3.84
C ILE A 741 -30.01 -16.46 -4.74
N TRP A 742 -31.07 -16.39 -5.57
CA TRP A 742 -31.33 -15.25 -6.45
C TRP A 742 -31.41 -13.93 -5.69
N THR A 743 -32.10 -13.89 -4.54
CA THR A 743 -32.14 -12.69 -3.68
C THR A 743 -30.77 -12.18 -3.24
N ARG A 744 -29.78 -13.07 -3.10
CA ARG A 744 -28.40 -12.70 -2.71
C ARG A 744 -27.58 -12.22 -3.90
N ILE A 745 -27.73 -12.87 -5.06
CA ILE A 745 -26.90 -12.61 -6.25
C ILE A 745 -27.45 -11.53 -7.19
N ARG A 746 -28.77 -11.26 -7.18
CA ARG A 746 -29.42 -10.36 -8.14
C ARG A 746 -28.79 -8.97 -8.18
N LYS A 747 -28.66 -8.32 -7.00
CA LYS A 747 -28.09 -6.97 -6.91
C LYS A 747 -26.64 -6.90 -7.41
N PRO A 748 -25.68 -7.69 -6.88
CA PRO A 748 -24.30 -7.63 -7.35
C PRO A 748 -24.17 -8.06 -8.82
N LEU A 749 -24.99 -8.99 -9.31
CA LEU A 749 -24.99 -9.38 -10.72
C LEU A 749 -25.46 -8.24 -11.62
N ASN A 750 -26.58 -7.58 -11.29
CA ASN A 750 -27.11 -6.48 -12.09
C ASN A 750 -26.13 -5.30 -12.15
N THR A 751 -25.54 -4.89 -11.03
CA THR A 751 -24.53 -3.82 -11.01
C THR A 751 -23.31 -4.18 -11.86
N LEU A 752 -22.83 -5.43 -11.78
CA LEU A 752 -21.71 -5.89 -12.60
C LEU A 752 -22.06 -5.89 -14.10
N LEU A 753 -23.25 -6.36 -14.43
CA LEU A 753 -23.79 -6.40 -15.78
C LEU A 753 -23.96 -5.00 -16.37
N GLU A 754 -24.59 -4.07 -15.66
CA GLU A 754 -24.73 -2.64 -16.07
C GLU A 754 -23.38 -1.98 -16.32
N SER A 755 -22.36 -2.34 -15.53
CA SER A 755 -21.01 -1.82 -15.71
C SER A 755 -20.30 -2.38 -16.96
N LEU A 756 -20.62 -3.60 -17.39
CA LEU A 756 -19.94 -4.35 -18.46
C LEU A 756 -20.71 -4.43 -19.78
N MET A 757 -22.04 -4.29 -19.75
CA MET A 757 -22.92 -4.53 -20.89
C MET A 757 -22.90 -3.35 -21.87
N SER A 758 -22.91 -3.71 -23.16
CA SER A 758 -23.24 -2.79 -24.25
C SER A 758 -24.75 -2.73 -24.47
N GLU A 759 -25.20 -1.77 -25.28
CA GLU A 759 -26.62 -1.64 -25.69
C GLU A 759 -27.19 -2.95 -26.26
N GLU A 760 -26.39 -3.73 -26.99
CA GLU A 760 -26.78 -5.04 -27.55
C GLU A 760 -27.19 -6.04 -26.45
N HIS A 761 -26.42 -6.10 -25.36
CA HIS A 761 -26.71 -7.01 -24.25
C HIS A 761 -27.98 -6.58 -23.50
N GLU A 762 -28.26 -5.28 -23.40
CA GLU A 762 -29.48 -4.76 -22.78
C GLU A 762 -30.73 -5.19 -23.55
N GLN A 763 -30.64 -5.22 -24.89
CA GLN A 763 -31.74 -5.70 -25.74
C GLN A 763 -32.03 -7.19 -25.51
N ILE A 764 -31.00 -8.03 -25.40
CA ILE A 764 -31.15 -9.46 -25.07
C ILE A 764 -31.85 -9.63 -23.72
N SER A 765 -31.40 -8.90 -22.69
CA SER A 765 -31.99 -8.94 -21.34
C SER A 765 -33.46 -8.53 -21.36
N ARG A 766 -33.83 -7.51 -22.15
CA ARG A 766 -35.22 -7.05 -22.30
C ARG A 766 -36.13 -8.14 -22.85
N TYR A 767 -35.73 -8.80 -23.93
CA TYR A 767 -36.50 -9.89 -24.54
C TYR A 767 -36.69 -11.07 -23.59
N LEU A 768 -35.64 -11.48 -22.88
CA LEU A 768 -35.72 -12.59 -21.94
C LEU A 768 -36.57 -12.27 -20.71
N LYS A 769 -36.50 -11.05 -20.18
CA LYS A 769 -37.39 -10.58 -19.09
C LYS A 769 -38.85 -10.54 -19.52
N GLN A 770 -39.14 -10.07 -20.73
CA GLN A 770 -40.49 -10.06 -21.27
C GLN A 770 -41.03 -11.49 -21.43
N ALA A 771 -40.22 -12.40 -21.98
CA ALA A 771 -40.59 -13.81 -22.10
C ALA A 771 -40.84 -14.44 -20.73
N ALA A 772 -40.00 -14.17 -19.72
CA ALA A 772 -40.18 -14.65 -18.36
C ALA A 772 -41.47 -14.12 -17.71
N HIS A 773 -41.78 -12.83 -17.88
CA HIS A 773 -43.01 -12.23 -17.39
C HIS A 773 -44.26 -12.88 -18.00
N LEU A 774 -44.28 -13.04 -19.34
CA LEU A 774 -45.37 -13.72 -20.05
C LEU A 774 -45.53 -15.17 -19.59
N ALA A 775 -44.42 -15.86 -19.31
CA ALA A 775 -44.47 -17.20 -18.74
C ALA A 775 -45.12 -17.21 -17.35
N VAL A 776 -44.87 -16.22 -16.49
CA VAL A 776 -45.51 -16.07 -15.16
C VAL A 776 -46.99 -15.77 -15.24
N VAL A 777 -47.38 -14.76 -16.00
CA VAL A 777 -48.79 -14.43 -16.24
C VAL A 777 -49.53 -15.63 -16.82
N GLY A 778 -48.90 -16.29 -17.79
CA GLY A 778 -49.45 -17.46 -18.45
C GLY A 778 -49.25 -18.76 -17.70
N LYS A 779 -48.65 -18.83 -16.50
CA LYS A 779 -48.26 -20.08 -15.81
C LYS A 779 -47.70 -21.15 -16.77
N LEU A 780 -46.76 -20.75 -17.61
CA LEU A 780 -46.15 -21.55 -18.68
C LEU A 780 -44.89 -22.25 -18.15
N TRP A 781 -45.08 -23.25 -17.29
CA TRP A 781 -44.04 -24.19 -16.82
C TRP A 781 -44.71 -25.46 -16.29
N GLY A 782 -43.95 -26.55 -16.15
CA GLY A 782 -44.45 -27.81 -15.60
C GLY A 782 -44.74 -27.74 -14.09
N SER A 783 -45.63 -28.59 -13.58
CA SER A 783 -46.05 -28.60 -12.15
C SER A 783 -44.94 -28.93 -11.15
N SER A 784 -43.80 -29.42 -11.63
CA SER A 784 -42.63 -29.75 -10.81
C SER A 784 -41.74 -28.53 -10.55
N TYR A 785 -41.22 -28.40 -9.33
CA TYR A 785 -40.22 -27.38 -8.99
C TYR A 785 -38.84 -27.65 -9.62
N ARG A 786 -38.65 -28.81 -10.28
CA ARG A 786 -37.39 -29.15 -10.96
C ARG A 786 -37.10 -28.17 -12.09
N ARG A 787 -35.82 -27.80 -12.23
CA ARG A 787 -35.30 -26.88 -13.27
C ARG A 787 -35.82 -27.20 -14.67
N THR A 788 -35.77 -28.47 -15.08
CA THR A 788 -36.17 -28.91 -16.42
C THR A 788 -37.64 -28.66 -16.73
N ALA A 789 -38.50 -28.66 -15.71
CA ALA A 789 -39.91 -28.31 -15.87
C ALA A 789 -40.14 -26.80 -15.95
N GLN A 790 -39.25 -26.00 -15.35
CA GLN A 790 -39.32 -24.53 -15.36
C GLN A 790 -38.80 -23.92 -16.66
N THR A 791 -37.73 -24.48 -17.24
CA THR A 791 -37.17 -23.98 -18.51
C THR A 791 -37.78 -24.61 -19.74
N GLU A 792 -38.65 -25.61 -19.58
CA GLU A 792 -39.27 -26.40 -20.66
C GLU A 792 -39.69 -25.61 -21.91
N PRO A 793 -40.55 -24.57 -21.84
CA PRO A 793 -41.01 -23.85 -23.03
C PRO A 793 -39.86 -23.16 -23.79
N PHE A 794 -38.85 -22.70 -23.05
CA PHE A 794 -37.66 -22.08 -23.60
C PHE A 794 -36.70 -23.12 -24.19
N SER A 795 -36.51 -24.26 -23.51
CA SER A 795 -35.71 -25.38 -24.04
C SER A 795 -36.31 -25.95 -25.32
N ASP A 796 -37.64 -26.00 -25.42
CA ASP A 796 -38.34 -26.46 -26.63
C ASP A 796 -38.19 -25.47 -27.80
N PHE A 797 -38.13 -24.16 -27.54
CA PHE A 797 -37.71 -23.17 -28.53
C PHE A 797 -36.29 -23.44 -29.06
N ILE A 798 -35.30 -23.62 -28.18
CA ILE A 798 -33.92 -23.92 -28.59
C ILE A 798 -33.85 -25.22 -29.41
N LYS A 799 -34.60 -26.25 -29.02
CA LYS A 799 -34.69 -27.51 -29.78
C LYS A 799 -35.32 -27.30 -31.16
N ALA A 800 -36.38 -26.52 -31.25
CA ALA A 800 -37.05 -26.23 -32.52
C ALA A 800 -36.12 -25.51 -33.51
N VAL A 801 -35.32 -24.55 -33.03
CA VAL A 801 -34.30 -23.87 -33.84
C VAL A 801 -33.22 -24.86 -34.30
N LYS A 802 -32.77 -25.77 -33.42
CA LYS A 802 -31.76 -26.79 -33.75
C LYS A 802 -32.24 -27.82 -34.77
N LEU A 803 -33.52 -28.20 -34.71
CA LEU A 803 -34.10 -29.27 -35.53
C LEU A 803 -34.74 -28.76 -36.84
N ARG A 804 -34.59 -27.47 -37.15
CA ARG A 804 -35.17 -26.88 -38.36
C ARG A 804 -34.72 -27.63 -39.61
N LYS A 805 -35.68 -28.03 -40.43
CA LYS A 805 -35.43 -28.55 -41.77
C LYS A 805 -35.29 -27.38 -42.76
N PRO A 806 -34.37 -27.44 -43.75
CA PRO A 806 -34.10 -26.31 -44.66
C PRO A 806 -35.32 -25.77 -45.42
N HIS A 807 -36.30 -26.62 -45.72
CA HIS A 807 -37.52 -26.27 -46.47
C HIS A 807 -38.63 -25.62 -45.61
N MET A 808 -38.47 -25.54 -44.29
CA MET A 808 -39.44 -24.88 -43.40
C MET A 808 -38.98 -23.44 -43.13
N ASP A 809 -39.89 -22.49 -43.24
CA ASP A 809 -39.67 -21.11 -42.83
C ASP A 809 -39.85 -20.94 -41.31
N TRP A 810 -39.37 -19.83 -40.77
CA TRP A 810 -39.44 -19.59 -39.32
C TRP A 810 -40.87 -19.37 -38.84
N GLU A 811 -41.75 -18.80 -39.67
CA GLU A 811 -43.16 -18.63 -39.32
C GLU A 811 -43.84 -19.99 -39.05
N THR A 812 -43.64 -20.96 -39.94
CA THR A 812 -44.17 -22.32 -39.78
C THR A 812 -43.63 -22.99 -38.52
N ILE A 813 -42.33 -22.83 -38.22
CA ILE A 813 -41.71 -23.43 -37.03
C ILE A 813 -42.30 -22.85 -35.73
N PHE A 814 -42.44 -21.52 -35.61
CA PHE A 814 -42.97 -20.89 -34.41
C PHE A 814 -44.49 -21.11 -34.23
N ALA A 815 -45.24 -21.18 -35.33
CA ALA A 815 -46.65 -21.57 -35.30
C ALA A 815 -46.82 -23.03 -34.81
N ALA A 816 -46.01 -23.96 -35.34
CA ALA A 816 -46.00 -25.35 -34.91
C ALA A 816 -45.60 -25.49 -33.43
N LEU A 817 -44.58 -24.75 -32.99
CA LEU A 817 -44.13 -24.75 -31.60
C LEU A 817 -45.22 -24.28 -30.63
N SER A 818 -45.94 -23.21 -30.99
CA SER A 818 -47.06 -22.69 -30.20
C SER A 818 -48.19 -23.71 -30.07
N GLN A 819 -48.57 -24.36 -31.17
CA GLN A 819 -49.60 -25.41 -31.17
C GLN A 819 -49.17 -26.65 -30.38
N GLN A 820 -47.92 -27.09 -30.53
CA GLN A 820 -47.39 -28.26 -29.83
C GLN A 820 -47.37 -28.04 -28.31
N TYR A 821 -46.90 -26.87 -27.86
CA TYR A 821 -46.86 -26.56 -26.43
C TYR A 821 -48.27 -26.38 -25.84
N HIS A 822 -49.20 -25.74 -26.58
CA HIS A 822 -50.61 -25.67 -26.17
C HIS A 822 -51.24 -27.06 -26.01
N THR A 823 -51.09 -27.93 -27.00
CA THR A 823 -51.61 -29.31 -26.97
C THR A 823 -51.00 -30.10 -25.81
N ARG A 824 -49.72 -29.87 -25.51
CA ARG A 824 -49.08 -30.48 -24.34
C ARG A 824 -49.69 -29.99 -23.03
N LEU A 825 -49.90 -28.68 -22.87
CA LEU A 825 -50.53 -28.11 -21.67
C LEU A 825 -51.96 -28.64 -21.48
N ASP A 826 -52.68 -28.90 -22.57
CA ASP A 826 -54.04 -29.47 -22.58
C ASP A 826 -54.05 -30.92 -22.07
N ARG A 827 -53.06 -31.72 -22.48
CA ARG A 827 -52.92 -33.11 -22.04
C ARG A 827 -52.57 -33.27 -20.56
N ILE A 828 -51.88 -32.30 -19.96
CA ILE A 828 -51.36 -32.41 -18.58
C ILE A 828 -52.24 -31.71 -17.53
N ARG A 829 -53.31 -31.01 -17.93
CA ARG A 829 -54.20 -30.28 -17.01
C ARG A 829 -55.58 -30.94 -16.98
N GLU A 830 -56.09 -31.20 -15.77
CA GLU A 830 -57.35 -31.93 -15.54
C GLU A 830 -58.60 -31.27 -16.18
N HIS A 831 -58.57 -29.96 -16.42
CA HIS A 831 -59.71 -29.20 -16.98
C HIS A 831 -59.49 -28.67 -18.41
N GLY A 832 -58.46 -29.14 -19.12
CA GLY A 832 -58.08 -28.62 -20.43
C GLY A 832 -57.59 -27.16 -20.40
N VAL A 833 -57.03 -26.68 -21.50
CA VAL A 833 -56.64 -25.27 -21.67
C VAL A 833 -57.47 -24.60 -22.78
N GLY A 834 -58.18 -23.53 -22.42
CA GLY A 834 -59.01 -22.76 -23.34
C GLY A 834 -58.24 -21.75 -24.19
N ALA A 835 -58.95 -21.06 -25.09
CA ALA A 835 -58.39 -20.13 -26.08
C ALA A 835 -57.49 -19.02 -25.50
N THR A 836 -57.78 -18.53 -24.29
CA THR A 836 -56.91 -17.54 -23.59
C THR A 836 -55.50 -18.07 -23.36
N LYS A 837 -55.35 -19.38 -23.12
CA LYS A 837 -54.04 -20.00 -22.92
C LYS A 837 -53.26 -20.10 -24.22
N TYR A 838 -53.95 -20.39 -25.32
CA TYR A 838 -53.36 -20.40 -26.65
C TYR A 838 -52.76 -19.04 -26.99
N GLU A 839 -53.50 -17.94 -26.75
CA GLU A 839 -53.00 -16.58 -26.96
C GLU A 839 -51.79 -16.24 -26.05
N GLN A 840 -51.77 -16.72 -24.80
CA GLN A 840 -50.61 -16.57 -23.91
C GLN A 840 -49.37 -17.32 -24.41
N VAL A 841 -49.54 -18.55 -24.91
CA VAL A 841 -48.45 -19.35 -25.50
C VAL A 841 -47.94 -18.68 -26.78
N LYS A 842 -48.84 -18.21 -27.64
CA LYS A 842 -48.50 -17.47 -28.86
C LYS A 842 -47.73 -16.20 -28.55
N ALA A 843 -48.21 -15.37 -27.62
CA ALA A 843 -47.51 -14.15 -27.20
C ALA A 843 -46.10 -14.44 -26.66
N PHE A 844 -45.92 -15.51 -25.90
CA PHE A 844 -44.61 -15.93 -25.41
C PHE A 844 -43.65 -16.28 -26.56
N TYR A 845 -44.07 -17.11 -27.51
CA TYR A 845 -43.24 -17.52 -28.64
C TYR A 845 -43.03 -16.40 -29.67
N ASP A 846 -43.97 -15.47 -29.82
CA ASP A 846 -43.80 -14.27 -30.65
C ASP A 846 -42.69 -13.37 -30.13
N VAL A 847 -42.56 -13.23 -28.80
CA VAL A 847 -41.42 -12.51 -28.19
C VAL A 847 -40.10 -13.22 -28.48
N LEU A 848 -40.06 -14.55 -28.37
CA LEU A 848 -38.85 -15.33 -28.70
C LEU A 848 -38.52 -15.31 -30.20
N ARG A 849 -39.53 -15.21 -31.07
CA ARG A 849 -39.35 -15.04 -32.51
C ARG A 849 -38.72 -13.68 -32.82
N LYS A 850 -39.25 -12.60 -32.25
CA LYS A 850 -38.68 -11.24 -32.38
C LYS A 850 -37.25 -11.21 -31.84
N PHE A 851 -37.00 -11.82 -30.68
CA PHE A 851 -35.67 -11.97 -30.12
C PHE A 851 -34.69 -12.66 -31.08
N PHE A 852 -35.10 -13.76 -31.71
CA PHE A 852 -34.27 -14.50 -32.66
C PHE A 852 -34.04 -13.72 -33.97
N HIS A 853 -35.04 -12.95 -34.43
CA HIS A 853 -34.92 -12.08 -35.60
C HIS A 853 -33.99 -10.89 -35.32
N ASP A 854 -34.30 -10.09 -34.29
CA ASP A 854 -33.66 -8.80 -34.03
C ASP A 854 -32.19 -8.95 -33.60
N ILE A 855 -31.89 -9.91 -32.73
CA ILE A 855 -30.54 -10.08 -32.16
C ILE A 855 -29.70 -11.03 -33.02
N TYR A 856 -30.26 -12.18 -33.38
CA TYR A 856 -29.50 -13.24 -34.04
C TYR A 856 -29.65 -13.21 -35.56
N GLN A 857 -30.43 -12.30 -36.13
CA GLN A 857 -30.66 -12.18 -37.58
C GLN A 857 -31.11 -13.50 -38.20
N GLU A 858 -31.91 -14.26 -37.45
CA GLU A 858 -32.41 -15.58 -37.83
C GLU A 858 -31.32 -16.64 -38.11
N ARG A 859 -30.11 -16.44 -37.58
CA ARG A 859 -28.97 -17.36 -37.72
C ARG A 859 -28.93 -18.39 -36.59
N PRO A 860 -29.31 -19.66 -36.83
CA PRO A 860 -29.37 -20.70 -35.79
C PRO A 860 -28.02 -20.93 -35.10
N GLU A 861 -26.93 -20.92 -35.86
CA GLU A 861 -25.59 -21.19 -35.36
C GLU A 861 -25.15 -20.20 -34.28
N ARG A 862 -25.55 -18.94 -34.40
CA ARG A 862 -25.24 -17.89 -33.41
C ARG A 862 -26.06 -18.08 -32.13
N LEU A 863 -27.37 -18.32 -32.25
CA LEU A 863 -28.24 -18.58 -31.10
C LEU A 863 -27.81 -19.84 -30.34
N LEU A 864 -27.49 -20.91 -31.06
CA LEU A 864 -27.13 -22.19 -30.46
C LEU A 864 -25.79 -22.14 -29.71
N ALA A 865 -24.86 -21.27 -30.14
CA ALA A 865 -23.62 -21.02 -29.41
C ALA A 865 -23.87 -20.45 -28.00
N ASP A 866 -24.95 -19.69 -27.81
CA ASP A 866 -25.32 -19.07 -26.53
C ASP A 866 -26.43 -19.83 -25.79
N SER A 867 -26.90 -20.97 -26.31
CA SER A 867 -28.07 -21.72 -25.80
C SER A 867 -28.09 -21.93 -24.29
N LYS A 868 -26.99 -22.42 -23.71
CA LYS A 868 -26.87 -22.65 -22.25
C LYS A 868 -26.90 -21.36 -21.43
N THR A 869 -26.36 -20.28 -21.99
CA THR A 869 -26.33 -18.96 -21.38
C THR A 869 -27.71 -18.34 -21.36
N LEU A 870 -28.42 -18.41 -22.49
CA LEU A 870 -29.78 -17.90 -22.61
C LEU A 870 -30.76 -18.68 -21.74
N GLU A 871 -30.64 -20.00 -21.66
CA GLU A 871 -31.47 -20.84 -20.79
C GLU A 871 -31.24 -20.51 -19.31
N ALA A 872 -29.98 -20.34 -18.89
CA ALA A 872 -29.65 -19.94 -17.52
C ALA A 872 -30.19 -18.54 -17.18
N ALA A 873 -30.01 -17.57 -18.08
CA ALA A 873 -30.53 -16.22 -17.91
C ALA A 873 -32.06 -16.19 -17.81
N TYR A 874 -32.75 -16.92 -18.70
CA TYR A 874 -34.21 -17.07 -18.69
C TYR A 874 -34.69 -17.64 -17.35
N LEU A 875 -34.02 -18.67 -16.82
CA LEU A 875 -34.38 -19.26 -15.53
C LEU A 875 -34.31 -18.24 -14.38
N PHE A 876 -33.26 -17.42 -14.33
CA PHE A 876 -33.14 -16.39 -13.29
C PHE A 876 -34.20 -15.29 -13.44
N PHE A 877 -34.49 -14.84 -14.67
CA PHE A 877 -35.57 -13.87 -14.91
C PHE A 877 -36.95 -14.45 -14.58
N LEU A 878 -37.17 -15.76 -14.79
CA LEU A 878 -38.39 -16.44 -14.37
C LEU A 878 -38.55 -16.40 -12.84
N LYS A 879 -37.47 -16.60 -12.09
CA LYS A 879 -37.49 -16.45 -10.62
C LYS A 879 -37.77 -15.02 -10.18
N GLU A 880 -37.18 -14.03 -10.86
CA GLU A 880 -37.45 -12.62 -10.62
C GLU A 880 -38.94 -12.29 -10.84
N ALA A 881 -39.52 -12.72 -11.96
CA ALA A 881 -40.93 -12.49 -12.26
C ALA A 881 -41.88 -13.21 -11.29
N GLN A 882 -41.52 -14.43 -10.83
CA GLN A 882 -42.29 -15.16 -9.81
C GLN A 882 -42.32 -14.41 -8.47
N GLN A 883 -41.20 -13.83 -8.03
CA GLN A 883 -41.13 -13.04 -6.81
C GLN A 883 -41.97 -11.77 -6.91
N GLN A 884 -41.91 -11.07 -8.04
CA GLN A 884 -42.71 -9.87 -8.28
C GLN A 884 -44.21 -10.17 -8.21
N ALA A 885 -44.66 -11.25 -8.87
CA ALA A 885 -46.05 -11.68 -8.84
C ALA A 885 -46.52 -12.07 -7.43
N LYS A 886 -45.68 -12.75 -6.63
CA LYS A 886 -46.00 -13.05 -5.22
C LYS A 886 -46.15 -11.77 -4.39
N ALA A 887 -45.23 -10.81 -4.53
CA ALA A 887 -45.29 -9.55 -3.80
C ALA A 887 -46.51 -8.69 -4.18
N GLU A 888 -46.95 -8.73 -5.44
CA GLU A 888 -48.18 -8.06 -5.90
C GLU A 888 -49.44 -8.72 -5.33
N LEU A 889 -49.46 -10.07 -5.22
CA LEU A 889 -50.54 -10.82 -4.58
C LEU A 889 -50.63 -10.54 -3.08
N GLU A 890 -49.50 -10.43 -2.38
CA GLU A 890 -49.44 -10.10 -0.96
C GLU A 890 -49.93 -8.66 -0.71
N LYS A 891 -49.48 -7.68 -1.50
CA LYS A 891 -49.96 -6.29 -1.42
C LYS A 891 -51.45 -6.15 -1.72
N SER A 892 -51.96 -6.86 -2.73
CA SER A 892 -53.39 -6.83 -3.05
C SER A 892 -54.26 -7.58 -2.04
N GLY A 893 -53.70 -8.58 -1.35
CA GLY A 893 -54.32 -9.26 -0.20
C GLY A 893 -54.36 -8.38 1.05
N GLU A 894 -53.30 -7.64 1.36
CA GLU A 894 -53.25 -6.69 2.46
C GLU A 894 -54.26 -5.55 2.29
N ILE A 895 -54.37 -4.97 1.08
CA ILE A 895 -55.35 -3.92 0.76
C ILE A 895 -56.79 -4.42 0.95
N LYS A 896 -57.09 -5.64 0.49
CA LYS A 896 -58.41 -6.27 0.70
C LYS A 896 -58.70 -6.61 2.17
N SER A 897 -57.66 -6.91 2.96
CA SER A 897 -57.79 -7.17 4.40
C SER A 897 -57.96 -5.89 5.23
N SER A 898 -57.42 -4.76 4.76
CA SER A 898 -57.65 -3.44 5.37
C SER A 898 -59.02 -2.86 5.00
N GLU A 899 -59.50 -3.08 3.78
CA GLU A 899 -60.86 -2.69 3.35
C GLU A 899 -61.96 -3.57 3.97
N ALA A 900 -61.65 -4.81 4.37
CA ALA A 900 -62.59 -5.68 5.08
C ALA A 900 -62.64 -5.43 6.61
N LYS A 901 -61.75 -4.56 7.13
CA LYS A 901 -61.71 -4.15 8.55
C LYS A 901 -62.13 -2.69 8.77
N SER A 902 -62.36 -1.92 7.71
CA SER A 902 -63.11 -0.66 7.72
C SER A 902 -64.58 -0.92 7.41
#